data_AF-A0A3R8QW89-F1
#
_entry.id   AF-A0A3R8QW89-F1
#
_cell.length_a   1.000
_cell.length_b   1.000
_cell.length_c   1.000
_cell.angle_alpha   90.00
_cell.angle_beta   90.00
_cell.angle_gamma   90.00
#
_symmetry.space_group_name_H-M   'P 1'
#
loop_
_entity.id
_entity.type
_entity.pdbx_description
1 polymer ?
#
loop_
_entity_poly.entity_id
_entity_poly.type
_entity_poly.pdbx_seq_one_letter_code
_entity_poly.pdbx_strand_id
1 'polypeptide(L)'
;MPHRLSFSQDLLGYYNGSNNSNFIFNSLKDYNILPDYTTVKQTPEEFNNFIHSVTGNRRPNINYATNGSLKKIIYPTKGYTLFEYDGNRTDMRETVYPPYDTSLSIQILPDINSAMNPVTYVNNVTVPFDQNFYITGYNNSKENIDPDSEICQLDAIHDKSAISINEGSQPLTIYTVSDIGNISESTGKTFAIGNEYFFNTNSQVRMYAKLQANKSYNIRLSNRKCMTSIVNFAYYNSLPYAGDYIEAGGLRVKTIINKDSNDNQISKKSYDYVDGSYINGKPLSVLDKKDIEVQMLSESGLSVADVAYTKDYTMTSGTRNSLKNSLGEFYAYSKVNEYDYDNNNVSKGRTEHFFDIYQIAPPIAIQNYDTSSGNFIEMVSSINESKTVFFNNLDKIKSISYNYGLNQNYLNERHNAFTAKKTLEIRCTSYGSFNNSTACGEGDGTGGIHIPADDRWWSIMKSYKGEIWETLNSKSTIDYMSGVPLTTTTEYFYTNPAHYQLTSQKTTFPDSSDQTTDYSYAHEKGKQLMIAANMVGIPLVTETKKNGKTISKTETIYPDVLPDTQTGNLLVPKSVSSLDLVTGNLSIEVTYNQYDTKGNLQQYTTKSGVPTAIIWGYNQTQPIAKIEGATYAQVSSLATATTDIITASDSDASAGVNNDESTFLAVLDTFRNALSGYQVTTFTYDPLIGVRSITPPSGIREVYIYDTANRLQEIRDVNGNILKSYEYHYKP
;
A
#
# COMPACT_ATOMS: atom_id res chain seq x y z
N MET A 1 -16.14 -8.52 6.17
CA MET A 1 -14.94 -7.66 6.02
C MET A 1 -14.79 -6.81 7.27
N PRO A 2 -13.59 -6.38 7.68
CA PRO A 2 -13.47 -5.41 8.77
C PRO A 2 -14.29 -4.16 8.44
N HIS A 3 -14.85 -3.51 9.46
CA HIS A 3 -15.43 -2.18 9.29
C HIS A 3 -14.35 -1.24 8.72
N ARG A 4 -14.67 -0.39 7.74
CA ARG A 4 -13.71 0.53 7.10
C ARG A 4 -12.95 1.42 8.11
N LEU A 5 -13.58 1.70 9.25
CA LEU A 5 -13.00 2.48 10.36
C LEU A 5 -12.54 1.60 11.54
N SER A 6 -12.27 0.32 11.29
CA SER A 6 -11.72 -0.59 12.29
C SER A 6 -10.26 -0.23 12.57
N PHE A 7 -9.90 -0.02 13.83
CA PHE A 7 -8.50 0.19 14.24
C PHE A 7 -7.60 -1.03 13.95
N SER A 8 -8.17 -2.23 13.85
CA SER A 8 -7.48 -3.49 13.53
C SER A 8 -7.12 -3.63 12.05
N GLN A 9 -6.43 -2.65 11.47
CA GLN A 9 -6.00 -2.68 10.08
C GLN A 9 -4.52 -2.32 9.91
N ASP A 10 -3.87 -2.93 8.94
CA ASP A 10 -2.51 -2.60 8.53
C ASP A 10 -2.46 -1.23 7.81
N LEU A 11 -1.27 -0.83 7.38
CA LEU A 11 -1.05 0.45 6.69
C LEU A 11 -1.81 0.59 5.36
N LEU A 12 -2.09 -0.51 4.68
CA LEU A 12 -2.80 -0.55 3.40
C LEU A 12 -4.33 -0.70 3.59
N GLY A 13 -4.77 -0.90 4.84
CA GLY A 13 -6.17 -1.05 5.21
C GLY A 13 -6.67 -2.50 5.25
N TYR A 14 -5.79 -3.50 5.13
CA TYR A 14 -6.18 -4.89 5.31
C TYR A 14 -6.39 -5.19 6.78
N TYR A 15 -7.36 -6.06 7.09
CA TYR A 15 -7.52 -6.55 8.46
C TYR A 15 -6.25 -7.28 8.90
N ASN A 16 -5.70 -6.93 10.05
CA ASN A 16 -4.46 -7.53 10.55
C ASN A 16 -4.63 -8.31 11.87
N GLY A 17 -5.87 -8.44 12.36
CA GLY A 17 -6.16 -9.16 13.61
C GLY A 17 -5.69 -8.47 14.90
N SER A 18 -5.04 -7.31 14.83
CA SER A 18 -4.48 -6.63 16.00
C SER A 18 -5.56 -5.87 16.78
N ASN A 19 -5.57 -5.96 18.11
CA ASN A 19 -6.51 -5.20 18.94
C ASN A 19 -5.97 -3.79 19.20
N ASN A 20 -6.23 -2.89 18.25
CA ASN A 20 -5.79 -1.50 18.32
C ASN A 20 -6.93 -0.60 18.84
N SER A 21 -6.56 0.46 19.56
CA SER A 21 -7.47 1.55 19.94
C SER A 21 -7.24 2.83 19.14
N ASN A 22 -6.18 2.88 18.33
CA ASN A 22 -5.73 4.07 17.60
C ASN A 22 -5.21 3.70 16.20
N PHE A 23 -5.27 4.64 15.25
CA PHE A 23 -4.69 4.49 13.90
C PHE A 23 -3.25 4.95 13.78
N ILE A 24 -2.69 5.55 14.83
CA ILE A 24 -1.34 6.11 14.80
C ILE A 24 -0.36 4.95 14.63
N PHE A 25 0.31 4.96 13.48
CA PHE A 25 1.35 4.00 13.15
C PHE A 25 2.67 4.41 13.82
N ASN A 26 3.36 3.46 14.45
CA ASN A 26 4.70 3.70 14.97
C ASN A 26 5.70 2.69 14.41
N SER A 27 6.38 3.08 13.33
CA SER A 27 7.45 2.27 12.73
C SER A 27 8.65 2.04 13.65
N LEU A 28 8.81 2.79 14.75
CA LEU A 28 9.90 2.60 15.72
C LEU A 28 9.73 1.30 16.54
N LYS A 29 8.52 0.70 16.55
CA LYS A 29 8.26 -0.63 17.12
C LYS A 29 8.40 -1.76 16.09
N ASP A 30 8.29 -1.45 14.79
CA ASP A 30 8.04 -2.44 13.73
C ASP A 30 9.29 -2.91 13.02
N TYR A 31 10.36 -2.13 13.07
CA TYR A 31 11.68 -2.64 12.84
C TYR A 31 12.27 -2.92 14.22
N ASN A 32 12.98 -4.03 14.41
CA ASN A 32 13.81 -4.27 15.62
C ASN A 32 14.95 -3.23 15.77
N ILE A 33 14.79 -2.07 15.15
CA ILE A 33 15.55 -0.87 15.31
C ILE A 33 15.03 -0.12 16.55
N LEU A 34 15.34 -0.67 17.72
CA LEU A 34 15.87 0.19 18.78
C LEU A 34 17.29 -0.29 19.13
N PRO A 35 18.30 -0.02 18.28
CA PRO A 35 19.70 -0.10 18.64
C PRO A 35 20.17 1.35 18.71
N ASP A 36 20.00 1.97 19.88
CA ASP A 36 20.63 3.26 20.20
C ASP A 36 20.66 4.28 19.02
N TYR A 37 19.60 5.06 18.85
CA TYR A 37 19.70 6.31 18.09
C TYR A 37 20.75 7.20 18.78
N THR A 38 21.99 7.15 18.29
CA THR A 38 23.16 7.83 18.86
C THR A 38 23.17 9.35 18.64
N THR A 39 22.08 9.94 18.13
CA THR A 39 22.01 11.38 17.83
C THR A 39 20.79 12.12 18.39
N VAL A 40 19.86 11.47 19.11
CA VAL A 40 18.86 12.22 19.88
C VAL A 40 19.42 12.54 21.27
N LYS A 41 20.32 13.52 21.33
CA LYS A 41 20.64 14.18 22.60
C LYS A 41 19.50 15.14 22.95
N GLN A 42 18.62 14.67 23.83
CA GLN A 42 17.93 15.38 24.93
C GLN A 42 16.63 14.59 25.24
N THR A 43 16.55 14.07 26.48
CA THR A 43 15.49 13.27 27.16
C THR A 43 14.08 13.36 26.55
N PRO A 44 13.23 12.29 26.44
CA PRO A 44 12.60 11.60 27.60
C PRO A 44 11.95 10.19 27.39
N GLU A 45 11.93 9.32 28.41
CA GLU A 45 11.17 8.04 28.37
C GLU A 45 9.65 8.25 28.49
N GLU A 46 9.16 9.35 29.09
CA GLU A 46 7.74 9.75 29.08
C GLU A 46 7.20 9.95 27.67
N PHE A 47 8.00 10.48 26.75
CA PHE A 47 7.60 10.62 25.35
C PHE A 47 7.53 9.25 24.67
N ASN A 48 8.52 8.38 24.83
CA ASN A 48 8.42 7.02 24.31
C ASN A 48 7.20 6.26 24.90
N ASN A 49 6.94 6.39 26.20
CA ASN A 49 5.78 5.82 26.88
C ASN A 49 4.44 6.43 26.39
N PHE A 50 4.38 7.74 26.16
CA PHE A 50 3.24 8.43 25.54
C PHE A 50 3.00 7.90 24.13
N ILE A 51 4.03 7.89 23.28
CA ILE A 51 3.99 7.33 21.91
C ILE A 51 3.52 5.86 21.96
N HIS A 52 3.96 5.07 22.94
CA HIS A 52 3.51 3.69 23.12
C HIS A 52 2.03 3.57 23.52
N SER A 53 1.49 4.52 24.29
CA SER A 53 0.09 4.51 24.72
C SER A 53 -0.90 4.95 23.63
N VAL A 54 -0.45 5.74 22.64
CA VAL A 54 -1.30 6.30 21.58
C VAL A 54 -1.18 5.61 20.22
N THR A 55 -0.31 4.61 20.09
CA THR A 55 -0.04 3.92 18.81
C THR A 55 -0.69 2.54 18.69
N GLY A 56 -0.98 2.11 17.46
CA GLY A 56 -1.54 0.79 17.16
C GLY A 56 -0.56 -0.09 16.38
N ASN A 57 -0.68 -1.42 16.53
CA ASN A 57 0.04 -2.38 15.71
C ASN A 57 -0.60 -2.41 14.31
N ARG A 58 0.09 -1.81 13.32
CA ARG A 58 -0.36 -1.79 11.92
C ARG A 58 0.51 -2.64 11.02
N ARG A 59 1.18 -3.65 11.58
CA ARG A 59 1.90 -4.66 10.81
C ARG A 59 0.91 -5.45 9.94
N PRO A 60 1.27 -5.72 8.68
CA PRO A 60 0.55 -6.70 7.87
C PRO A 60 0.53 -8.07 8.52
N ASN A 61 -0.50 -8.84 8.19
CA ASN A 61 -0.58 -10.24 8.58
C ASN A 61 -1.36 -11.03 7.53
N ILE A 62 -0.68 -11.90 6.78
CA ILE A 62 -1.27 -12.66 5.67
C ILE A 62 -2.49 -13.51 6.08
N ASN A 63 -2.48 -14.08 7.29
CA ASN A 63 -3.57 -14.93 7.77
C ASN A 63 -4.89 -14.15 7.91
N TYR A 64 -4.80 -12.83 8.09
CA TYR A 64 -5.96 -11.95 8.15
C TYR A 64 -6.18 -11.14 6.87
N ALA A 65 -5.12 -10.82 6.13
CA ALA A 65 -5.20 -10.05 4.90
C ALA A 65 -5.94 -10.81 3.77
N THR A 66 -5.91 -12.15 3.79
CA THR A 66 -6.68 -12.98 2.85
C THR A 66 -8.19 -12.83 3.01
N ASN A 67 -8.68 -12.35 4.14
CA ASN A 67 -10.12 -12.17 4.36
C ASN A 67 -10.74 -11.26 3.30
N GLY A 68 -11.75 -11.76 2.62
CA GLY A 68 -12.39 -11.05 1.52
C GLY A 68 -11.93 -11.49 0.13
N SER A 69 -10.78 -12.16 0.01
CA SER A 69 -10.24 -12.61 -1.27
C SER A 69 -10.96 -13.85 -1.81
N LEU A 70 -11.00 -13.99 -3.13
CA LEU A 70 -11.61 -15.12 -3.82
C LEU A 70 -10.81 -16.39 -3.55
N LYS A 71 -11.43 -17.41 -2.98
CA LYS A 71 -10.78 -18.69 -2.64
C LYS A 71 -10.99 -19.73 -3.73
N LYS A 72 -12.21 -19.82 -4.28
CA LYS A 72 -12.61 -20.90 -5.18
C LYS A 72 -13.69 -20.47 -6.15
N ILE A 73 -13.64 -20.96 -7.38
CA ILE A 73 -14.73 -20.89 -8.36
C ILE A 73 -15.14 -22.32 -8.72
N ILE A 74 -16.43 -22.65 -8.61
CA ILE A 74 -17.00 -23.94 -9.02
C ILE A 74 -17.80 -23.75 -10.31
N TYR A 75 -17.61 -24.64 -11.27
CA TYR A 75 -18.21 -24.58 -12.61
C TYR A 75 -19.40 -25.56 -12.73
N PRO A 76 -20.24 -25.45 -13.78
CA PRO A 76 -21.39 -26.35 -13.96
C PRO A 76 -20.99 -27.83 -14.06
N THR A 77 -19.78 -28.10 -14.54
CA THR A 77 -19.20 -29.45 -14.62
C THR A 77 -18.84 -30.04 -13.25
N LYS A 78 -19.02 -29.28 -12.16
CA LYS A 78 -18.57 -29.55 -10.78
C LYS A 78 -17.05 -29.52 -10.58
N GLY A 79 -16.27 -29.38 -11.64
CA GLY A 79 -14.86 -29.00 -11.54
C GLY A 79 -14.72 -27.58 -10.98
N TYR A 80 -13.53 -27.23 -10.48
CA TYR A 80 -13.33 -25.98 -9.79
C TYR A 80 -11.90 -25.45 -9.88
N THR A 81 -11.73 -24.15 -9.66
CA THR A 81 -10.44 -23.46 -9.58
C THR A 81 -10.22 -22.96 -8.16
N LEU A 82 -9.05 -23.23 -7.59
CA LEU A 82 -8.60 -22.71 -6.30
C LEU A 82 -7.58 -21.58 -6.50
N PHE A 83 -7.63 -20.60 -5.61
CA PHE A 83 -6.69 -19.48 -5.54
C PHE A 83 -6.02 -19.48 -4.17
N GLU A 84 -4.70 -19.64 -4.17
CA GLU A 84 -3.87 -19.49 -2.98
C GLU A 84 -3.11 -18.18 -3.07
N TYR A 85 -3.07 -17.44 -1.96
CA TYR A 85 -2.38 -16.15 -1.88
C TYR A 85 -1.16 -16.23 -0.96
N ASP A 86 -0.23 -15.30 -1.17
CA ASP A 86 0.86 -15.01 -0.25
C ASP A 86 0.89 -13.49 0.02
N GLY A 87 1.57 -13.07 1.08
CA GLY A 87 1.82 -11.66 1.36
C GLY A 87 2.91 -11.13 0.44
N ASN A 88 2.88 -9.83 0.13
CA ASN A 88 4.09 -9.18 -0.39
C ASN A 88 5.16 -9.20 0.69
N ARG A 89 6.42 -9.44 0.32
CA ARG A 89 7.53 -9.58 1.27
C ARG A 89 8.67 -8.67 0.88
N THR A 90 9.26 -8.01 1.86
CA THR A 90 10.50 -7.25 1.68
C THR A 90 11.70 -8.19 1.54
N ASP A 91 12.80 -7.66 1.03
CA ASP A 91 14.12 -8.29 1.04
C ASP A 91 14.73 -8.41 2.45
N MET A 92 14.17 -7.70 3.43
CA MET A 92 14.62 -7.71 4.83
C MET A 92 13.97 -8.85 5.62
N ARG A 93 14.73 -9.39 6.57
CA ARG A 93 14.25 -10.36 7.56
C ARG A 93 14.16 -9.73 8.94
N GLU A 94 13.21 -10.19 9.74
CA GLU A 94 13.15 -9.83 11.15
C GLU A 94 14.43 -10.28 11.88
N THR A 95 14.89 -9.51 12.87
CA THR A 95 15.98 -9.95 13.76
C THR A 95 15.37 -10.54 15.03
N VAL A 96 15.38 -11.85 15.18
CA VAL A 96 14.79 -12.50 16.35
C VAL A 96 15.84 -12.59 17.45
N TYR A 97 15.58 -11.91 18.57
CA TYR A 97 16.39 -12.01 19.76
C TYR A 97 16.00 -13.27 20.56
N PRO A 98 16.98 -14.06 21.05
CA PRO A 98 16.69 -15.18 21.93
C PRO A 98 16.12 -14.70 23.28
N PRO A 99 15.46 -15.56 24.07
CA PRO A 99 15.08 -15.20 25.43
C PRO A 99 16.30 -14.76 26.26
N TYR A 100 16.09 -13.82 27.19
CA TYR A 100 17.14 -13.44 28.15
C TYR A 100 17.55 -14.64 29.00
N ASP A 101 18.86 -14.84 29.14
CA ASP A 101 19.44 -15.67 30.18
C ASP A 101 19.36 -14.93 31.52
N THR A 102 18.66 -15.54 32.48
CA THR A 102 18.46 -15.01 33.84
C THR A 102 19.12 -15.89 34.90
N SER A 103 19.95 -16.85 34.49
CA SER A 103 20.62 -17.79 35.40
C SER A 103 21.79 -17.15 36.15
N LEU A 104 22.33 -16.03 35.65
CA LEU A 104 23.43 -15.33 36.27
C LEU A 104 22.96 -14.59 37.53
N SER A 105 23.40 -15.12 38.68
CA SER A 105 23.24 -14.51 39.99
C SER A 105 24.59 -14.44 40.69
N ILE A 106 24.88 -13.31 41.31
CA ILE A 106 26.09 -13.12 42.12
C ILE A 106 25.67 -12.94 43.56
N GLN A 107 26.22 -13.76 44.45
CA GLN A 107 25.88 -13.77 45.86
C GLN A 107 27.13 -13.70 46.74
N ILE A 108 27.04 -12.92 47.82
CA ILE A 108 27.92 -13.03 48.97
C ILE A 108 27.07 -13.46 50.16
N LEU A 109 27.48 -14.57 50.77
CA LEU A 109 26.91 -15.10 52.01
C LEU A 109 27.67 -14.57 53.22
N PRO A 110 27.03 -14.50 54.39
CA PRO A 110 27.66 -13.99 55.59
C PRO A 110 28.63 -15.05 56.15
N ASP A 111 29.87 -14.64 56.45
CA ASP A 111 30.92 -15.52 56.97
C ASP A 111 31.46 -14.98 58.30
N ILE A 112 31.38 -15.80 59.36
CA ILE A 112 31.81 -15.46 60.72
C ILE A 112 33.33 -15.26 60.82
N ASN A 113 34.09 -15.88 59.92
CA ASN A 113 35.55 -15.83 59.89
C ASN A 113 36.08 -14.72 58.96
N SER A 114 35.20 -14.01 58.25
CA SER A 114 35.60 -12.91 57.37
C SER A 114 36.06 -11.68 58.16
N ALA A 115 37.07 -10.97 57.62
CA ALA A 115 37.55 -9.72 58.19
C ALA A 115 36.49 -8.61 58.08
N MET A 116 36.58 -7.57 58.91
CA MET A 116 35.68 -6.39 58.87
C MET A 116 35.81 -5.54 57.58
N ASN A 117 36.76 -5.89 56.72
CA ASN A 117 36.98 -5.28 55.41
C ASN A 117 35.92 -5.75 54.40
N PRO A 118 35.64 -4.99 53.33
CA PRO A 118 34.71 -5.40 52.30
C PRO A 118 35.09 -6.75 51.67
N VAL A 119 34.18 -7.73 51.73
CA VAL A 119 34.28 -8.98 50.97
C VAL A 119 33.86 -8.67 49.55
N THR A 120 34.69 -9.04 48.57
CA THR A 120 34.40 -8.81 47.15
C THR A 120 34.32 -10.14 46.41
N TYR A 121 33.18 -10.41 45.77
CA TYR A 121 33.03 -11.49 44.81
C TYR A 121 33.18 -10.95 43.39
N VAL A 122 33.84 -11.74 42.55
CA VAL A 122 34.16 -11.38 41.19
C VAL A 122 33.65 -12.45 40.24
N ASN A 123 32.74 -12.07 39.34
CA ASN A 123 32.31 -12.92 38.22
C ASN A 123 32.78 -12.35 36.88
N ASN A 124 33.12 -13.21 35.93
CA ASN A 124 33.46 -12.78 34.58
C ASN A 124 32.32 -13.12 33.62
N VAL A 125 31.86 -12.14 32.84
CA VAL A 125 30.87 -12.32 31.79
C VAL A 125 31.43 -11.89 30.45
N THR A 126 31.19 -12.68 29.41
CA THR A 126 31.47 -12.33 28.02
C THR A 126 30.16 -12.40 27.25
N VAL A 127 29.90 -11.39 26.42
CA VAL A 127 28.67 -11.31 25.62
C VAL A 127 28.93 -11.57 24.14
N PRO A 128 28.01 -12.26 23.43
CA PRO A 128 28.19 -12.63 22.03
C PRO A 128 28.06 -11.46 21.04
N PHE A 129 27.41 -10.37 21.44
CA PHE A 129 27.22 -9.15 20.63
C PHE A 129 27.00 -7.94 21.55
N ASP A 130 27.07 -6.73 20.98
CA ASP A 130 26.80 -5.47 21.68
C ASP A 130 25.36 -5.43 22.21
N GLN A 131 25.19 -5.28 23.53
CA GLN A 131 23.88 -5.38 24.17
C GLN A 131 23.82 -4.64 25.52
N ASN A 132 22.59 -4.43 25.99
CA ASN A 132 22.34 -4.03 27.38
C ASN A 132 22.38 -5.27 28.28
N PHE A 133 23.15 -5.16 29.36
CA PHE A 133 23.24 -6.14 30.43
C PHE A 133 22.43 -5.62 31.63
N TYR A 134 21.27 -6.22 31.88
CA TYR A 134 20.31 -5.71 32.85
C TYR A 134 20.57 -6.26 34.24
N ILE A 135 20.42 -5.40 35.24
CA ILE A 135 20.31 -5.79 36.66
C ILE A 135 18.83 -5.98 36.94
N THR A 136 18.40 -7.21 37.24
CA THR A 136 16.97 -7.56 37.34
C THR A 136 16.40 -7.40 38.73
N GLY A 137 17.26 -7.47 39.74
CA GLY A 137 16.89 -7.19 41.12
C GLY A 137 18.05 -7.40 42.06
N TYR A 138 17.86 -6.93 43.29
CA TYR A 138 18.77 -7.19 44.39
C TYR A 138 18.01 -7.68 45.62
N ASN A 139 18.68 -8.51 46.41
CA ASN A 139 18.30 -8.83 47.78
C ASN A 139 19.51 -8.54 48.65
N ASN A 140 19.36 -7.61 49.58
CA ASN A 140 20.41 -7.26 50.52
C ASN A 140 19.81 -7.32 51.91
N SER A 141 20.34 -8.22 52.73
CA SER A 141 19.85 -8.45 54.08
C SER A 141 21.01 -8.60 55.05
N LYS A 142 20.69 -8.43 56.32
CA LYS A 142 21.62 -8.60 57.41
C LYS A 142 21.31 -9.89 58.12
N GLU A 143 22.34 -10.70 58.37
CA GLU A 143 22.22 -11.94 59.14
C GLU A 143 23.07 -11.84 60.41
N ASN A 144 22.43 -12.06 61.55
CA ASN A 144 23.14 -12.10 62.83
C ASN A 144 23.82 -13.46 63.02
N ILE A 145 24.98 -13.60 62.38
CA ILE A 145 25.80 -14.81 62.43
C ILE A 145 26.72 -14.90 63.66
N ASP A 146 26.74 -13.87 64.52
CA ASP A 146 27.52 -13.81 65.77
C ASP A 146 26.69 -13.09 66.87
N PRO A 147 25.72 -13.79 67.49
CA PRO A 147 24.74 -13.18 68.38
C PRO A 147 25.33 -12.63 69.69
N ASP A 148 26.55 -13.04 70.06
CA ASP A 148 27.23 -12.64 71.29
C ASP A 148 28.16 -11.42 71.08
N SER A 149 28.16 -10.84 69.88
CA SER A 149 29.07 -9.78 69.45
C SER A 149 28.32 -8.54 68.94
N GLU A 150 28.75 -7.35 69.36
CA GLU A 150 28.20 -6.08 68.83
C GLU A 150 28.63 -5.80 67.37
N ILE A 151 29.54 -6.61 66.81
CA ILE A 151 30.12 -6.42 65.47
C ILE A 151 29.06 -6.50 64.37
N CYS A 152 28.01 -7.31 64.57
CA CYS A 152 26.88 -7.40 63.65
C CYS A 152 25.73 -6.46 64.07
N GLN A 153 25.95 -5.33 64.75
CA GLN A 153 24.90 -4.30 64.96
C GLN A 153 24.72 -3.39 63.74
N LEU A 154 23.55 -2.76 63.62
CA LEU A 154 23.19 -1.95 62.44
C LEU A 154 23.80 -0.56 62.61
N ASP A 155 24.76 -0.21 61.77
CA ASP A 155 25.51 1.05 61.81
C ASP A 155 25.70 1.61 60.38
N ALA A 156 26.41 2.73 60.24
CA ALA A 156 26.66 3.36 58.94
C ALA A 156 27.55 2.53 57.99
N ILE A 157 28.07 1.39 58.44
CA ILE A 157 28.94 0.52 57.64
C ILE A 157 28.28 -0.81 57.24
N HIS A 158 27.21 -1.23 57.93
CA HIS A 158 26.40 -2.43 57.63
C HIS A 158 25.01 -2.08 57.05
N ASP A 159 24.92 -1.05 56.20
CA ASP A 159 23.66 -0.60 55.60
C ASP A 159 23.56 -0.84 54.09
N LYS A 160 24.68 -1.12 53.41
CA LYS A 160 24.76 -1.15 51.93
C LYS A 160 25.64 -2.27 51.36
N SER A 161 25.26 -2.73 50.17
CA SER A 161 26.12 -3.50 49.26
C SER A 161 26.46 -2.66 48.03
N ALA A 162 27.59 -2.93 47.37
CA ALA A 162 28.02 -2.17 46.19
C ALA A 162 28.37 -3.09 45.02
N ILE A 163 27.87 -2.75 43.83
CA ILE A 163 28.19 -3.42 42.57
C ILE A 163 28.98 -2.48 41.65
N SER A 164 29.95 -3.04 40.94
CA SER A 164 30.60 -2.39 39.80
C SER A 164 30.80 -3.40 38.66
N ILE A 165 30.82 -2.91 37.42
CA ILE A 165 31.10 -3.71 36.23
C ILE A 165 32.32 -3.07 35.56
N ASN A 166 33.35 -3.86 35.26
CA ASN A 166 34.62 -3.34 34.74
C ASN A 166 35.07 -4.10 33.50
N GLU A 167 35.59 -3.40 32.48
CA GLU A 167 36.37 -3.99 31.40
C GLU A 167 37.85 -3.94 31.80
N GLY A 168 38.40 -5.07 32.27
CA GLY A 168 39.72 -5.07 32.91
C GLY A 168 39.75 -4.15 34.13
N SER A 169 40.51 -3.06 34.06
CA SER A 169 40.61 -2.04 35.12
C SER A 169 39.71 -0.81 34.89
N GLN A 170 38.99 -0.73 33.78
CA GLN A 170 38.16 0.42 33.42
C GLN A 170 36.71 0.20 33.89
N PRO A 171 36.14 1.08 34.73
CA PRO A 171 34.75 0.95 35.18
C PRO A 171 33.77 1.32 34.06
N LEU A 172 32.69 0.54 33.94
CA LEU A 172 31.57 0.84 33.06
C LEU A 172 30.52 1.70 33.78
N THR A 173 29.83 2.52 33.00
CA THR A 173 28.65 3.25 33.47
C THR A 173 27.47 2.29 33.61
N ILE A 174 26.88 2.30 34.81
CA ILE A 174 25.58 1.72 35.11
C ILE A 174 24.55 2.83 35.00
N TYR A 175 23.60 2.65 34.09
CA TYR A 175 22.47 3.53 33.86
C TYR A 175 21.31 3.07 34.74
N THR A 176 20.72 4.00 35.51
CA THR A 176 19.43 3.81 36.18
C THR A 176 18.43 4.74 35.53
N VAL A 177 17.31 4.19 35.06
CA VAL A 177 16.28 4.94 34.33
C VAL A 177 14.94 4.73 35.02
N SER A 178 14.24 5.81 35.40
CA SER A 178 12.89 5.72 35.97
C SER A 178 11.81 5.59 34.90
N ASP A 179 10.59 5.21 35.26
CA ASP A 179 9.39 5.17 34.40
C ASP A 179 9.06 6.52 33.75
N ILE A 180 9.39 7.63 34.43
CA ILE A 180 9.34 9.00 33.91
C ILE A 180 10.61 9.44 33.17
N GLY A 181 11.55 8.53 32.87
CA GLY A 181 12.70 8.78 32.01
C GLY A 181 13.85 9.58 32.60
N ASN A 182 13.89 9.75 33.93
CA ASN A 182 15.06 10.33 34.58
C ASN A 182 16.21 9.33 34.52
N ILE A 183 17.32 9.74 33.90
CA ILE A 183 18.54 8.95 33.79
C ILE A 183 19.52 9.41 34.86
N SER A 184 20.04 8.46 35.64
CA SER A 184 21.20 8.66 36.48
C SER A 184 22.31 7.69 36.09
N GLU A 185 23.54 8.19 36.06
CA GLU A 185 24.73 7.46 35.65
C GLU A 185 25.65 7.27 36.85
N SER A 186 26.25 6.09 36.97
CA SER A 186 27.21 5.80 38.03
C SER A 186 28.24 4.76 37.58
N THR A 187 29.49 4.88 38.03
CA THR A 187 30.57 3.90 37.79
C THR A 187 30.55 2.73 38.80
N GLY A 188 29.49 2.68 39.61
CA GLY A 188 29.18 1.65 40.59
C GLY A 188 27.89 2.02 41.32
N LYS A 189 27.07 1.04 41.68
CA LYS A 189 25.78 1.24 42.36
C LYS A 189 25.83 0.70 43.78
N THR A 190 25.29 1.44 44.73
CA THR A 190 25.04 0.95 46.09
C THR A 190 23.58 0.60 46.27
N PHE A 191 23.31 -0.51 46.95
CA PHE A 191 21.98 -0.96 47.32
C PHE A 191 21.87 -0.99 48.85
N ALA A 192 20.86 -0.33 49.40
CA ALA A 192 20.56 -0.39 50.83
C ALA A 192 20.06 -1.79 51.24
N ILE A 193 19.84 -2.04 52.53
CA ILE A 193 19.12 -3.24 52.98
C ILE A 193 17.69 -3.19 52.42
N GLY A 194 17.26 -4.29 51.81
CA GLY A 194 15.96 -4.40 51.15
C GLY A 194 15.99 -5.36 49.97
N ASN A 195 14.82 -5.52 49.36
CA ASN A 195 14.63 -6.31 48.15
C ASN A 195 13.93 -5.45 47.11
N GLU A 196 14.52 -5.30 45.93
CA GLU A 196 13.87 -4.60 44.81
C GLU A 196 14.05 -5.37 43.51
N TYR A 197 13.06 -5.21 42.62
CA TYR A 197 13.03 -5.79 41.29
C TYR A 197 12.92 -4.69 40.25
N PHE A 198 13.84 -4.70 39.29
CA PHE A 198 14.00 -3.66 38.25
C PHE A 198 13.61 -4.14 36.85
N PHE A 199 13.18 -5.41 36.72
CA PHE A 199 12.95 -6.05 35.42
C PHE A 199 11.69 -6.90 35.43
N ASN A 200 10.54 -6.26 35.65
CA ASN A 200 9.22 -6.82 35.40
C ASN A 200 8.25 -5.74 34.88
N THR A 201 7.02 -6.12 34.53
CA THR A 201 6.02 -5.23 33.92
C THR A 201 5.57 -4.08 34.82
N ASN A 202 5.83 -4.16 36.13
CA ASN A 202 5.41 -3.18 37.13
C ASN A 202 6.60 -2.38 37.71
N SER A 203 7.83 -2.64 37.24
CA SER A 203 9.02 -1.94 37.73
C SER A 203 9.04 -0.49 37.24
N GLN A 204 9.10 0.45 38.19
CA GLN A 204 9.22 1.88 37.90
C GLN A 204 10.66 2.31 37.58
N VAL A 205 11.62 1.41 37.65
CA VAL A 205 13.04 1.69 37.42
C VAL A 205 13.70 0.54 36.69
N ARG A 206 14.52 0.85 35.68
CA ARG A 206 15.37 -0.10 34.92
C ARG A 206 16.84 0.22 35.15
N MET A 207 17.64 -0.84 35.27
CA MET A 207 19.08 -0.72 35.51
C MET A 207 19.87 -1.57 34.51
N TYR A 208 20.85 -0.99 33.83
CA TYR A 208 21.67 -1.72 32.87
C TYR A 208 23.07 -1.11 32.66
N ALA A 209 23.97 -1.91 32.10
CA ALA A 209 25.25 -1.46 31.55
C ALA A 209 25.34 -1.87 30.07
N LYS A 210 26.08 -1.10 29.26
CA LYS A 210 26.31 -1.42 27.84
C LYS A 210 27.56 -2.27 27.70
N LEU A 211 27.41 -3.49 27.20
CA LEU A 211 28.51 -4.41 26.96
C LEU A 211 28.71 -4.56 25.45
N GLN A 212 29.95 -4.75 25.03
CA GLN A 212 30.32 -4.93 23.63
C GLN A 212 30.73 -6.39 23.37
N ALA A 213 30.53 -6.83 22.13
CA ALA A 213 30.80 -8.17 21.66
C ALA A 213 32.24 -8.61 21.99
N ASN A 214 32.39 -9.86 22.43
CA ASN A 214 33.68 -10.52 22.64
C ASN A 214 34.62 -9.85 23.67
N LYS A 215 34.10 -8.92 24.48
CA LYS A 215 34.81 -8.36 25.63
C LYS A 215 34.44 -9.11 26.90
N SER A 216 35.42 -9.26 27.78
CA SER A 216 35.25 -9.87 29.10
C SER A 216 35.09 -8.79 30.17
N TYR A 217 34.01 -8.89 30.93
CA TYR A 217 33.63 -7.93 31.96
C TYR A 217 33.66 -8.58 33.33
N ASN A 218 34.28 -7.88 34.26
CA ASN A 218 34.45 -8.30 35.64
C ASN A 218 33.38 -7.62 36.50
N ILE A 219 32.36 -8.39 36.89
CA ILE A 219 31.29 -7.93 37.77
C ILE A 219 31.75 -8.14 39.21
N ARG A 220 31.88 -7.05 39.94
CA ARG A 220 32.31 -7.05 41.34
C ARG A 220 31.13 -6.70 42.22
N LEU A 221 30.71 -7.65 43.05
CA LEU A 221 29.82 -7.40 44.17
C LEU A 221 30.67 -7.28 45.42
N SER A 222 30.40 -6.29 46.25
CA SER A 222 31.06 -6.12 47.54
C SER A 222 30.06 -5.83 48.64
N ASN A 223 30.27 -6.46 49.79
CA ASN A 223 29.53 -6.19 51.02
C ASN A 223 30.47 -6.34 52.23
N ARG A 224 29.93 -6.29 53.44
CA ARG A 224 30.72 -6.44 54.68
C ARG A 224 30.30 -7.68 55.46
N LYS A 225 31.05 -7.99 56.51
CA LYS A 225 30.72 -9.05 57.48
C LYS A 225 29.25 -8.94 57.92
N CYS A 226 28.59 -10.07 58.15
CA CYS A 226 27.18 -10.16 58.57
C CYS A 226 26.13 -9.71 57.52
N MET A 227 26.53 -9.44 56.27
CA MET A 227 25.61 -9.09 55.18
C MET A 227 25.47 -10.24 54.18
N THR A 228 24.23 -10.49 53.75
CA THR A 228 23.90 -11.32 52.60
C THR A 228 23.50 -10.40 51.46
N SER A 229 24.16 -10.52 50.30
CA SER A 229 23.84 -9.71 49.13
C SER A 229 23.74 -10.59 47.89
N ILE A 230 22.63 -10.50 47.18
CA ILE A 230 22.34 -11.22 45.94
C ILE A 230 21.97 -10.19 44.87
N VAL A 231 22.61 -10.25 43.71
CA VAL A 231 22.25 -9.45 42.54
C VAL A 231 22.02 -10.38 41.36
N ASN A 232 20.87 -10.21 40.70
CA ASN A 232 20.46 -11.01 39.55
C ASN A 232 20.57 -10.19 38.26
N PHE A 233 20.83 -10.88 37.15
CA PHE A 233 21.05 -10.24 35.85
C PHE A 233 20.20 -10.87 34.74
N ALA A 234 20.00 -10.12 33.66
CA ALA A 234 19.40 -10.60 32.42
C ALA A 234 20.22 -10.11 31.21
N TYR A 235 20.59 -11.03 30.34
CA TYR A 235 21.34 -10.73 29.11
C TYR A 235 21.12 -11.81 28.05
N TYR A 236 21.47 -11.52 26.81
CA TYR A 236 21.43 -12.49 25.71
C TYR A 236 22.74 -13.28 25.65
N ASN A 237 22.66 -14.58 25.92
CA ASN A 237 23.80 -15.50 25.89
C ASN A 237 24.07 -16.11 24.51
N SER A 238 23.25 -15.81 23.51
CA SER A 238 23.38 -16.28 22.13
C SER A 238 23.11 -15.15 21.13
N LEU A 239 23.63 -15.29 19.91
CA LEU A 239 23.44 -14.31 18.84
C LEU A 239 21.96 -14.25 18.41
N PRO A 240 21.42 -13.06 18.10
CA PRO A 240 20.16 -12.95 17.38
C PRO A 240 20.28 -13.64 16.02
N TYR A 241 19.17 -14.19 15.53
CA TYR A 241 19.12 -14.86 14.24
C TYR A 241 18.09 -14.20 13.32
N ALA A 242 18.26 -14.38 12.01
CA ALA A 242 17.31 -13.87 11.03
C ALA A 242 16.03 -14.71 11.05
N GLY A 243 14.91 -14.06 11.32
CA GLY A 243 13.57 -14.63 11.23
C GLY A 243 13.03 -14.64 9.80
N ASP A 244 11.70 -14.58 9.70
CA ASP A 244 11.00 -14.52 8.42
C ASP A 244 11.18 -13.16 7.73
N TYR A 245 10.91 -13.14 6.42
CA TYR A 245 10.86 -11.90 5.67
C TYR A 245 9.73 -11.01 6.18
N ILE A 246 10.00 -9.71 6.30
CA ILE A 246 9.01 -8.75 6.76
C ILE A 246 7.92 -8.61 5.70
N GLU A 247 6.66 -8.78 6.09
CA GLU A 247 5.51 -8.57 5.21
C GLU A 247 5.37 -7.09 4.84
N ALA A 248 5.18 -6.82 3.55
CA ALA A 248 4.96 -5.48 3.01
C ALA A 248 3.47 -5.11 2.88
N GLY A 249 2.58 -6.03 3.22
CA GLY A 249 1.13 -5.86 3.13
C GLY A 249 0.57 -6.11 1.74
N GLY A 250 -0.75 -6.29 1.68
CA GLY A 250 -1.46 -6.72 0.47
C GLY A 250 -1.19 -8.18 0.09
N LEU A 251 -1.91 -8.63 -0.94
CA LEU A 251 -1.91 -10.01 -1.41
C LEU A 251 -1.35 -10.12 -2.82
N ARG A 252 -0.67 -11.23 -3.09
CA ARG A 252 -0.31 -11.69 -4.44
C ARG A 252 -0.76 -13.13 -4.61
N VAL A 253 -1.08 -13.53 -5.85
CA VAL A 253 -1.48 -14.92 -6.13
C VAL A 253 -0.24 -15.79 -6.06
N LYS A 254 -0.23 -16.78 -5.18
CA LYS A 254 0.84 -17.76 -5.07
C LYS A 254 0.64 -18.90 -6.05
N THR A 255 -0.59 -19.41 -6.14
CA THR A 255 -0.90 -20.59 -6.96
C THR A 255 -2.38 -20.56 -7.39
N ILE A 256 -2.63 -21.02 -8.61
CA ILE A 256 -3.97 -21.29 -9.14
C ILE A 256 -4.02 -22.78 -9.49
N ILE A 257 -5.00 -23.52 -8.96
CA ILE A 257 -5.14 -24.97 -9.17
C ILE A 257 -6.50 -25.25 -9.78
N ASN A 258 -6.52 -25.87 -10.96
CA ASN A 258 -7.75 -26.34 -11.59
C ASN A 258 -7.95 -27.81 -11.29
N LYS A 259 -9.16 -28.18 -10.84
CA LYS A 259 -9.54 -29.55 -10.49
C LYS A 259 -10.81 -29.97 -11.23
N ASP A 260 -10.92 -31.27 -11.50
CA ASP A 260 -12.14 -31.88 -12.04
C ASP A 260 -13.19 -32.08 -10.93
N SER A 261 -14.33 -32.66 -11.31
CA SER A 261 -15.43 -32.96 -10.39
C SER A 261 -15.14 -34.06 -9.36
N ASN A 262 -14.07 -34.83 -9.56
CA ASN A 262 -13.61 -35.91 -8.69
C ASN A 262 -12.41 -35.49 -7.82
N ASP A 263 -12.13 -34.19 -7.73
CA ASP A 263 -11.03 -33.59 -6.98
C ASP A 263 -9.62 -33.80 -7.59
N ASN A 264 -9.51 -34.38 -8.79
CA ASN A 264 -8.22 -34.57 -9.45
C ASN A 264 -7.71 -33.25 -10.03
N GLN A 265 -6.42 -32.97 -9.84
CA GLN A 265 -5.77 -31.83 -10.48
C GLN A 265 -5.75 -32.01 -11.99
N ILE A 266 -6.20 -30.98 -12.73
CA ILE A 266 -6.11 -30.90 -14.19
C ILE A 266 -4.87 -30.11 -14.60
N SER A 267 -4.63 -29.00 -13.90
CA SER A 267 -3.49 -28.12 -14.13
C SER A 267 -3.21 -27.30 -12.89
N LYS A 268 -1.97 -26.86 -12.73
CA LYS A 268 -1.58 -25.92 -11.69
C LYS A 268 -0.70 -24.84 -12.31
N LYS A 269 -0.89 -23.61 -11.86
CA LYS A 269 -0.01 -22.48 -12.16
C LYS A 269 0.54 -21.92 -10.85
N SER A 270 1.84 -21.68 -10.75
CA SER A 270 2.44 -21.04 -9.57
C SER A 270 3.30 -19.85 -9.96
N TYR A 271 3.44 -18.92 -9.02
CA TYR A 271 4.18 -17.68 -9.21
C TYR A 271 5.31 -17.58 -8.19
N ASP A 272 6.48 -17.20 -8.68
CA ASP A 272 7.62 -16.80 -7.85
C ASP A 272 7.98 -15.35 -8.15
N TYR A 273 8.25 -14.60 -7.09
CA TYR A 273 8.35 -13.15 -7.12
C TYR A 273 9.69 -12.73 -6.54
N VAL A 274 10.50 -12.04 -7.33
CA VAL A 274 11.91 -11.75 -7.01
C VAL A 274 12.11 -10.24 -6.82
N ASP A 275 12.95 -9.89 -5.85
CA ASP A 275 13.32 -8.52 -5.45
C ASP A 275 12.13 -7.57 -5.29
N GLY A 276 11.24 -7.93 -4.36
CA GLY A 276 10.11 -7.09 -3.99
C GLY A 276 10.54 -5.80 -3.29
N SER A 277 10.01 -4.66 -3.70
CA SER A 277 10.30 -3.38 -3.05
C SER A 277 9.11 -2.40 -3.07
N TYR A 278 9.09 -1.49 -2.11
CA TYR A 278 8.16 -0.37 -2.10
C TYR A 278 8.53 0.64 -3.17
N ILE A 279 7.53 1.09 -3.92
CA ILE A 279 7.73 1.96 -5.08
C ILE A 279 8.11 3.39 -4.65
N ASN A 280 7.44 3.92 -3.62
CA ASN A 280 7.65 5.27 -3.10
C ASN A 280 8.42 5.28 -1.78
N GLY A 281 9.27 4.26 -1.58
CA GLY A 281 9.99 4.05 -0.34
C GLY A 281 9.11 3.42 0.76
N LYS A 282 9.78 2.89 1.78
CA LYS A 282 9.13 2.20 2.89
C LYS A 282 8.17 3.14 3.63
N PRO A 283 7.01 2.66 4.09
CA PRO A 283 6.15 3.44 4.98
C PRO A 283 6.91 3.80 6.27
N LEU A 284 6.96 5.09 6.59
CA LEU A 284 7.60 5.61 7.79
C LEU A 284 6.57 6.33 8.67
N SER A 285 6.74 6.22 9.99
CA SER A 285 5.97 7.00 10.96
C SER A 285 6.13 8.49 10.72
N VAL A 286 5.04 9.24 10.89
CA VAL A 286 5.06 10.69 10.94
C VAL A 286 5.16 11.08 12.40
N LEU A 287 6.38 11.36 12.84
CA LEU A 287 6.64 12.09 14.07
C LEU A 287 7.40 13.36 13.70
N ASP A 288 6.72 14.48 13.81
CA ASP A 288 7.23 15.81 13.48
C ASP A 288 7.52 16.55 14.79
N LYS A 289 8.63 17.29 14.86
CA LYS A 289 9.05 18.12 16.00
C LYS A 289 9.28 19.59 15.59
N LYS A 290 8.37 20.43 16.06
CA LYS A 290 8.40 21.89 16.14
C LYS A 290 9.40 22.44 17.15
N ASP A 291 10.55 23.03 16.80
CA ASP A 291 11.28 23.84 17.79
C ASP A 291 10.59 25.20 17.96
N ILE A 292 10.33 25.61 19.21
CA ILE A 292 9.70 26.89 19.53
C ILE A 292 10.63 27.65 20.46
N GLU A 293 11.13 28.77 19.97
CA GLU A 293 11.90 29.72 20.77
C GLU A 293 10.95 30.79 21.30
N VAL A 294 10.85 30.92 22.61
CA VAL A 294 10.05 31.95 23.28
C VAL A 294 10.99 33.03 23.81
N GLN A 295 11.05 34.15 23.10
CA GLN A 295 11.81 35.34 23.47
C GLN A 295 11.01 36.16 24.49
N MET A 296 11.61 36.40 25.66
CA MET A 296 11.04 37.26 26.68
C MET A 296 11.54 38.68 26.48
N LEU A 297 10.63 39.59 26.20
CA LEU A 297 10.96 40.99 25.97
C LEU A 297 11.19 41.71 27.30
N SER A 298 12.19 42.61 27.33
CA SER A 298 12.41 43.54 28.44
C SER A 298 11.18 44.43 28.66
N GLU A 299 11.08 45.09 29.82
CA GLU A 299 9.94 45.97 30.14
C GLU A 299 9.73 47.09 29.11
N SER A 300 10.79 47.50 28.39
CA SER A 300 10.71 48.49 27.31
C SER A 300 10.18 47.92 25.99
N GLY A 301 10.15 46.59 25.83
CA GLY A 301 9.77 45.91 24.60
C GLY A 301 10.81 46.01 23.46
N LEU A 302 11.96 46.65 23.71
CA LEU A 302 12.96 46.98 22.69
C LEU A 302 14.13 45.98 22.62
N SER A 303 14.20 45.01 23.54
CA SER A 303 15.27 44.01 23.59
C SER A 303 14.79 42.67 24.16
N VAL A 304 15.46 41.58 23.79
CA VAL A 304 15.26 40.25 24.39
C VAL A 304 16.01 40.19 25.73
N ALA A 305 15.26 40.01 26.81
CA ALA A 305 15.79 39.89 28.17
C ALA A 305 16.17 38.45 28.53
N ASP A 306 15.44 37.47 28.00
CA ASP A 306 15.69 36.04 28.22
C ASP A 306 15.10 35.19 27.08
N VAL A 307 15.53 33.94 26.94
CA VAL A 307 15.08 33.01 25.90
C VAL A 307 14.76 31.66 26.52
N ALA A 308 13.54 31.18 26.28
CA ALA A 308 13.14 29.81 26.61
C ALA A 308 12.98 28.99 25.33
N TYR A 309 13.30 27.70 25.40
CA TYR A 309 13.10 26.76 24.30
C TYR A 309 12.03 25.74 24.71
N THR A 310 11.03 25.55 23.85
CA THR A 310 10.06 24.46 23.95
C THR A 310 9.95 23.71 22.63
N LYS A 311 9.30 22.55 22.65
CA LYS A 311 9.18 21.64 21.50
C LYS A 311 7.74 21.18 21.35
N ASP A 312 7.20 21.30 20.15
CA ASP A 312 5.90 20.77 19.76
C ASP A 312 6.07 19.46 18.99
N TYR A 313 5.53 18.36 19.49
CA TYR A 313 5.55 17.08 18.78
C TYR A 313 4.19 16.79 18.14
N THR A 314 4.17 16.47 16.84
CA THR A 314 2.96 16.09 16.11
C THR A 314 3.08 14.67 15.58
N MET A 315 2.05 13.85 15.83
CA MET A 315 1.92 12.53 15.24
C MET A 315 0.69 12.46 14.34
N THR A 316 0.79 11.70 13.25
CA THR A 316 -0.37 11.44 12.37
C THR A 316 -0.51 9.95 12.06
N SER A 317 -1.71 9.53 11.67
CA SER A 317 -1.98 8.16 11.23
C SER A 317 -1.57 7.88 9.78
N GLY A 318 -1.16 8.92 9.04
CA GLY A 318 -0.65 8.81 7.68
C GLY A 318 0.83 8.43 7.68
N THR A 319 1.28 7.80 6.60
CA THR A 319 2.70 7.50 6.39
C THR A 319 3.39 8.72 5.80
N ARG A 320 4.67 8.91 6.10
CA ARG A 320 5.46 10.04 5.55
C ARG A 320 5.56 9.99 4.03
N ASN A 321 5.71 8.79 3.48
CA ASN A 321 5.73 8.54 2.04
C ASN A 321 4.32 8.21 1.54
N SER A 322 4.01 8.59 0.30
CA SER A 322 2.80 8.09 -0.36
C SER A 322 2.89 6.57 -0.44
N LEU A 323 1.83 5.86 -0.04
CA LEU A 323 1.80 4.42 -0.15
C LEU A 323 1.78 3.96 -1.60
N LYS A 324 1.24 4.76 -2.52
CA LYS A 324 1.07 4.40 -3.93
C LYS A 324 1.59 5.45 -4.90
N ASN A 325 1.97 5.04 -6.10
CA ASN A 325 2.26 5.95 -7.21
C ASN A 325 0.96 6.46 -7.85
N SER A 326 1.08 7.29 -8.90
CA SER A 326 -0.05 7.83 -9.66
C SER A 326 -0.90 6.74 -10.35
N LEU A 327 -0.32 5.55 -10.59
CA LEU A 327 -1.00 4.38 -11.16
C LEU A 327 -1.70 3.51 -10.10
N GLY A 328 -1.53 3.83 -8.82
CA GLY A 328 -2.14 3.11 -7.70
C GLY A 328 -1.32 1.92 -7.18
N GLU A 329 -0.12 1.71 -7.71
CA GLU A 329 0.79 0.65 -7.32
C GLU A 329 1.54 1.06 -6.05
N PHE A 330 1.67 0.15 -5.08
CA PHE A 330 2.45 0.38 -3.83
C PHE A 330 3.71 -0.47 -3.71
N TYR A 331 3.73 -1.61 -4.40
CA TYR A 331 4.78 -2.62 -4.32
C TYR A 331 5.08 -3.19 -5.69
N ALA A 332 6.36 -3.41 -5.96
CA ALA A 332 6.87 -3.87 -7.26
C ALA A 332 7.80 -5.06 -7.08
N TYR A 333 7.97 -5.84 -8.15
CA TYR A 333 8.96 -6.90 -8.25
C TYR A 333 9.82 -6.67 -9.48
N SER A 334 11.12 -6.86 -9.38
CA SER A 334 12.02 -6.78 -10.54
C SER A 334 11.77 -7.93 -11.53
N LYS A 335 11.28 -9.06 -11.03
CA LYS A 335 10.98 -10.25 -11.83
C LYS A 335 9.84 -11.07 -11.24
N VAL A 336 8.98 -11.59 -12.11
CA VAL A 336 7.95 -12.58 -11.77
C VAL A 336 8.10 -13.81 -12.67
N ASN A 337 8.29 -14.97 -12.07
CA ASN A 337 8.32 -16.25 -12.77
C ASN A 337 6.94 -16.92 -12.66
N GLU A 338 6.31 -17.18 -13.79
CA GLU A 338 5.08 -17.98 -13.90
C GLU A 338 5.44 -19.40 -14.34
N TYR A 339 5.01 -20.41 -13.58
CA TYR A 339 5.25 -21.82 -13.87
C TYR A 339 3.93 -22.53 -14.15
N ASP A 340 3.86 -23.24 -15.26
CA ASP A 340 2.72 -24.09 -15.61
C ASP A 340 3.05 -25.56 -15.34
N TYR A 341 2.08 -26.29 -14.77
CA TYR A 341 2.18 -27.70 -14.46
C TYR A 341 0.97 -28.47 -15.00
N ASP A 342 1.21 -29.72 -15.39
CA ASP A 342 0.16 -30.66 -15.73
C ASP A 342 -0.52 -31.29 -14.49
N ASN A 343 -1.33 -32.32 -14.73
CA ASN A 343 -2.03 -33.09 -13.70
C ASN A 343 -1.09 -33.93 -12.81
N ASN A 344 0.13 -34.22 -13.25
CA ASN A 344 1.14 -34.98 -12.52
C ASN A 344 2.21 -34.09 -11.85
N ASN A 345 1.97 -32.77 -11.79
CA ASN A 345 2.93 -31.76 -11.33
C ASN A 345 4.24 -31.73 -12.16
N VAL A 346 4.20 -32.17 -13.41
CA VAL A 346 5.31 -32.01 -14.35
C VAL A 346 5.23 -30.62 -14.94
N SER A 347 6.35 -29.89 -14.90
CA SER A 347 6.43 -28.54 -15.48
C SER A 347 6.24 -28.59 -16.99
N LYS A 348 5.37 -27.72 -17.51
CA LYS A 348 5.16 -27.50 -18.95
C LYS A 348 6.04 -26.37 -19.52
N GLY A 349 6.92 -25.82 -18.69
CA GLY A 349 7.65 -24.60 -18.99
C GLY A 349 7.40 -23.49 -17.98
N ARG A 350 7.94 -22.31 -18.28
CA ARG A 350 7.78 -21.11 -17.46
C ARG A 350 7.82 -19.85 -18.31
N THR A 351 7.18 -18.80 -17.82
CA THR A 351 7.27 -17.45 -18.38
C THR A 351 7.94 -16.55 -17.35
N GLU A 352 9.01 -15.87 -17.74
CA GLU A 352 9.73 -14.93 -16.89
C GLU A 352 9.42 -13.50 -17.35
N HIS A 353 8.79 -12.72 -16.46
CA HIS A 353 8.52 -11.31 -16.66
C HIS A 353 9.56 -10.50 -15.90
N PHE A 354 10.16 -9.50 -16.55
CA PHE A 354 11.15 -8.59 -15.97
C PHE A 354 10.59 -7.17 -16.04
N PHE A 355 10.76 -6.43 -14.94
CA PHE A 355 10.24 -5.08 -14.80
C PHE A 355 11.36 -4.12 -14.43
N ASP A 356 11.42 -3.01 -15.16
CA ASP A 356 12.29 -1.89 -14.81
C ASP A 356 11.50 -1.00 -13.84
N ILE A 357 12.03 -0.89 -12.61
CA ILE A 357 11.45 -0.06 -11.56
C ILE A 357 12.22 1.26 -11.59
N TYR A 358 11.61 2.29 -12.16
CA TYR A 358 12.17 3.63 -12.12
C TYR A 358 11.68 4.31 -10.83
N GLN A 359 12.61 4.70 -9.96
CA GLN A 359 12.32 5.50 -8.77
C GLN A 359 13.11 6.79 -8.88
N ILE A 360 12.42 7.93 -8.93
CA ILE A 360 13.09 9.21 -8.69
C ILE A 360 13.57 9.15 -7.24
N ALA A 361 14.84 9.43 -6.93
CA ALA A 361 15.25 9.51 -5.54
C ALA A 361 14.53 10.70 -4.87
N PRO A 362 13.97 10.56 -3.66
CA PRO A 362 13.46 11.71 -2.96
C PRO A 362 14.61 12.72 -2.81
N PRO A 363 14.37 14.03 -2.98
CA PRO A 363 15.42 15.01 -2.79
C PRO A 363 16.05 14.82 -1.42
N ILE A 364 17.40 14.79 -1.39
CA ILE A 364 18.18 14.70 -0.17
C ILE A 364 17.72 15.85 0.73
N ALA A 365 17.10 15.52 1.86
CA ALA A 365 16.77 16.49 2.88
C ALA A 365 18.09 17.18 3.28
N ILE A 366 18.16 18.49 3.12
CA ILE A 366 19.28 19.27 3.66
C ILE A 366 19.25 19.05 5.18
N GLN A 367 20.41 18.69 5.71
CA GLN A 367 20.59 18.23 7.09
C GLN A 367 20.11 19.26 8.12
N ASN A 368 19.65 18.71 9.26
CA ASN A 368 19.19 19.31 10.52
C ASN A 368 17.66 19.58 10.59
N TYR A 369 16.92 18.50 10.92
CA TYR A 369 15.51 18.34 11.39
C TYR A 369 14.55 19.54 11.20
N ASP A 370 13.36 19.43 10.58
CA ASP A 370 12.21 18.58 10.93
C ASP A 370 11.13 18.66 9.83
N THR A 371 10.22 17.69 9.69
CA THR A 371 9.20 17.63 8.63
C THR A 371 7.86 18.21 9.06
N SER A 372 7.16 18.91 8.16
CA SER A 372 5.90 19.58 8.49
C SER A 372 4.76 19.08 7.60
N SER A 373 4.02 18.08 8.07
CA SER A 373 2.73 17.62 7.51
C SER A 373 2.75 17.25 6.01
N GLY A 374 2.61 15.93 5.76
CA GLY A 374 2.79 15.27 4.47
C GLY A 374 2.25 16.03 3.27
N ASN A 375 3.10 16.20 2.26
CA ASN A 375 2.64 16.62 0.94
C ASN A 375 3.49 15.96 -0.15
N PHE A 376 2.87 14.96 -0.77
CA PHE A 376 2.89 14.62 -2.19
C PHE A 376 4.10 15.14 -2.96
N ILE A 377 5.22 14.42 -2.85
CA ILE A 377 5.96 14.21 -4.09
C ILE A 377 5.19 13.06 -4.74
N GLU A 378 4.38 13.36 -5.75
CA GLU A 378 4.09 12.39 -6.80
C GLU A 378 5.45 12.04 -7.41
N MET A 379 6.19 11.18 -6.72
CA MET A 379 7.37 10.57 -7.26
C MET A 379 6.83 9.75 -8.41
N VAL A 380 7.09 10.22 -9.62
CA VAL A 380 6.73 9.47 -10.81
C VAL A 380 7.68 8.29 -10.84
N SER A 381 7.19 7.21 -10.27
CA SER A 381 7.78 5.91 -10.31
C SER A 381 6.97 5.07 -11.27
N SER A 382 7.59 4.61 -12.34
CA SER A 382 6.99 3.69 -13.29
C SER A 382 7.48 2.28 -13.02
N ILE A 383 6.58 1.33 -13.24
CA ILE A 383 6.93 -0.08 -13.37
C ILE A 383 6.55 -0.45 -14.79
N ASN A 384 7.56 -0.65 -15.61
CA ASN A 384 7.36 -1.03 -16.99
C ASN A 384 7.97 -2.41 -17.21
N GLU A 385 7.20 -3.32 -17.79
CA GLU A 385 7.71 -4.64 -18.16
C GLU A 385 8.76 -4.43 -19.25
N SER A 386 10.04 -4.69 -18.95
CA SER A 386 11.14 -4.47 -19.90
C SER A 386 11.41 -5.70 -20.76
N LYS A 387 11.04 -6.89 -20.27
CA LYS A 387 11.26 -8.15 -20.98
C LYS A 387 10.33 -9.27 -20.51
N THR A 388 9.85 -10.08 -21.44
CA THR A 388 9.18 -11.36 -21.18
C THR A 388 9.94 -12.49 -21.86
N VAL A 389 10.18 -13.61 -21.19
CA VAL A 389 10.83 -14.78 -21.79
C VAL A 389 10.03 -16.04 -21.53
N PHE A 390 9.70 -16.76 -22.59
CA PHE A 390 8.95 -18.01 -22.53
C PHE A 390 9.90 -19.18 -22.71
N PHE A 391 9.76 -20.17 -21.83
CA PHE A 391 10.53 -21.39 -21.83
C PHE A 391 9.60 -22.60 -21.97
N ASN A 392 10.00 -23.55 -22.80
CA ASN A 392 9.52 -24.92 -22.72
C ASN A 392 10.61 -25.73 -22.00
N ASN A 393 10.37 -26.12 -20.75
CA ASN A 393 11.40 -26.63 -19.84
C ASN A 393 12.60 -25.68 -19.69
N LEU A 394 13.75 -26.03 -20.26
CA LEU A 394 14.96 -25.21 -20.25
C LEU A 394 15.18 -24.43 -21.56
N ASP A 395 14.44 -24.79 -22.62
CA ASP A 395 14.61 -24.20 -23.94
C ASP A 395 13.80 -22.92 -24.06
N LYS A 396 14.49 -21.84 -24.43
CA LYS A 396 13.85 -20.55 -24.71
C LYS A 396 13.12 -20.63 -26.05
N ILE A 397 11.80 -20.50 -26.02
CA ILE A 397 10.94 -20.58 -27.23
C ILE A 397 10.53 -19.21 -27.76
N LYS A 398 10.51 -18.19 -26.89
CA LYS A 398 10.16 -16.83 -27.26
C LYS A 398 10.75 -15.82 -26.30
N SER A 399 11.12 -14.64 -26.78
CA SER A 399 11.31 -13.47 -25.92
C SER A 399 10.71 -12.23 -26.51
N ILE A 400 10.20 -11.37 -25.64
CA ILE A 400 9.70 -10.05 -25.95
C ILE A 400 10.55 -9.07 -25.15
N SER A 401 11.04 -8.01 -25.78
CA SER A 401 11.72 -6.90 -25.12
C SER A 401 10.94 -5.63 -25.41
N TYR A 402 10.78 -4.78 -24.40
CA TYR A 402 10.09 -3.50 -24.48
C TYR A 402 11.09 -2.39 -24.20
N ASN A 403 11.07 -1.36 -25.03
CA ASN A 403 11.93 -0.19 -24.87
C ASN A 403 11.05 1.04 -24.65
N TYR A 404 11.16 1.60 -23.45
CA TYR A 404 10.47 2.83 -23.06
C TYR A 404 11.41 4.01 -23.19
N GLY A 405 10.86 5.17 -23.56
CA GLY A 405 11.58 6.43 -23.63
C GLY A 405 10.95 7.49 -22.75
N LEU A 406 11.81 8.26 -22.08
CA LEU A 406 11.43 9.46 -21.35
C LEU A 406 11.24 10.62 -22.33
N ASN A 407 10.07 11.27 -22.32
CA ASN A 407 9.90 12.50 -23.06
C ASN A 407 10.60 13.67 -22.35
N GLN A 408 11.78 14.06 -22.84
CA GLN A 408 12.62 15.09 -22.20
C GLN A 408 12.02 16.51 -22.21
N ASN A 409 10.99 16.79 -23.02
CA ASN A 409 10.37 18.12 -23.08
C ASN A 409 9.78 18.56 -21.73
N TYR A 410 9.49 17.61 -20.83
CA TYR A 410 8.94 17.87 -19.50
C TYR A 410 9.98 18.09 -18.39
N LEU A 411 11.28 17.90 -18.64
CA LEU A 411 12.31 18.16 -17.63
C LEU A 411 12.53 19.66 -17.39
N ASN A 412 12.06 20.52 -18.29
CA ASN A 412 12.40 21.94 -18.31
C ASN A 412 11.31 22.88 -17.75
N GLU A 413 10.18 22.37 -17.24
CA GLU A 413 9.10 23.24 -16.75
C GLU A 413 9.09 23.39 -15.22
N ARG A 414 9.63 24.54 -14.79
CA ARG A 414 9.44 25.30 -13.53
C ARG A 414 9.24 24.51 -12.22
N HIS A 415 10.35 24.43 -11.50
CA HIS A 415 10.40 24.17 -10.06
C HIS A 415 9.55 25.18 -9.27
N ASN A 416 8.40 24.75 -8.76
CA ASN A 416 7.71 25.49 -7.72
C ASN A 416 8.30 25.08 -6.36
N ALA A 417 9.14 25.94 -5.80
CA ALA A 417 9.51 25.84 -4.40
C ALA A 417 8.31 26.33 -3.57
N PHE A 418 7.62 25.42 -2.89
CA PHE A 418 6.65 25.79 -1.88
C PHE A 418 7.36 25.92 -0.53
N THR A 419 7.14 27.01 0.19
CA THR A 419 7.55 27.14 1.59
C THR A 419 6.62 26.30 2.45
N ALA A 420 6.97 25.04 2.69
CA ALA A 420 6.23 24.16 3.57
C ALA A 420 6.67 24.39 5.04
N LYS A 421 6.10 25.42 5.69
CA LYS A 421 6.08 25.71 7.15
C LYS A 421 7.44 25.75 7.91
N LYS A 422 7.53 26.64 8.89
CA LYS A 422 8.75 26.90 9.68
C LYS A 422 9.06 25.73 10.65
N THR A 423 10.29 25.19 10.64
CA THR A 423 10.81 24.23 11.66
C THR A 423 11.09 24.90 13.00
N LEU A 424 11.26 26.21 12.98
CA LEU A 424 11.43 27.08 14.13
C LEU A 424 10.30 28.11 14.15
N GLU A 425 9.53 28.14 15.23
CA GLU A 425 8.61 29.27 15.49
C GLU A 425 9.20 30.12 16.62
N ILE A 426 9.35 31.43 16.34
CA ILE A 426 9.77 32.39 17.34
C ILE A 426 8.52 33.07 17.89
N ARG A 427 8.31 32.94 19.20
CA ARG A 427 7.23 33.59 19.95
C ARG A 427 7.81 34.62 20.90
N CYS A 428 7.02 35.65 21.16
CA CYS A 428 7.37 36.72 22.07
C CYS A 428 6.38 36.77 23.23
N THR A 429 6.89 37.05 24.43
CA THR A 429 6.06 37.34 25.61
C THR A 429 6.70 38.43 26.46
N SER A 430 5.91 39.08 27.31
CA SER A 430 6.45 39.99 28.33
C SER A 430 7.18 39.21 29.42
N TYR A 431 8.25 39.80 29.97
CA TYR A 431 9.00 39.22 31.08
C TYR A 431 8.05 38.82 32.24
N GLY A 432 8.12 37.55 32.67
CA GLY A 432 7.26 36.99 33.74
C GLY A 432 5.90 36.44 33.30
N SER A 433 5.52 36.49 32.01
CA SER A 433 4.21 36.03 31.51
C SER A 433 4.30 34.83 30.54
N PHE A 434 4.87 33.72 31.00
CA PHE A 434 5.14 32.53 30.18
C PHE A 434 3.91 31.92 29.47
N ASN A 435 2.73 32.02 30.06
CA ASN A 435 1.52 31.35 29.56
C ASN A 435 0.83 32.06 28.38
N ASN A 436 1.23 33.30 28.05
CA ASN A 436 0.55 34.15 27.06
C ASN A 436 1.52 34.61 25.94
N SER A 437 2.34 33.71 25.41
CA SER A 437 3.22 34.02 24.27
C SER A 437 2.42 34.19 22.96
N THR A 438 2.78 35.17 22.13
CA THR A 438 2.22 35.39 20.79
C THR A 438 3.31 35.28 19.72
N ALA A 439 2.94 35.23 18.43
CA ALA A 439 3.93 35.40 17.37
C ALA A 439 4.64 36.75 17.52
N CYS A 440 5.97 36.78 17.40
CA CYS A 440 6.71 38.04 17.37
C CYS A 440 6.28 38.85 16.13
N GLY A 441 6.12 40.17 16.27
CA GLY A 441 5.89 41.05 15.12
C GLY A 441 7.12 41.07 14.21
N GLU A 442 6.93 41.12 12.89
CA GLU A 442 8.02 41.29 11.93
C GLU A 442 8.65 42.68 12.13
N GLY A 443 9.78 42.73 12.85
CA GLY A 443 10.52 43.96 13.12
C GLY A 443 11.43 44.33 11.96
N ASP A 444 11.55 45.63 11.68
CA ASP A 444 12.37 46.25 10.62
C ASP A 444 13.91 46.15 10.83
N GLY A 445 14.37 45.22 11.65
CA GLY A 445 15.80 44.95 11.88
C GLY A 445 16.54 45.98 12.73
N THR A 446 15.85 46.94 13.35
CA THR A 446 16.53 48.02 14.10
C THR A 446 16.54 47.90 15.63
N GLY A 447 15.88 46.90 16.21
CA GLY A 447 15.90 46.66 17.66
C GLY A 447 15.92 45.19 18.03
N GLY A 448 17.12 44.62 18.24
CA GLY A 448 17.43 43.40 19.03
C GLY A 448 16.72 42.06 18.74
N ILE A 449 15.61 42.06 18.04
CA ILE A 449 14.73 40.91 17.75
C ILE A 449 15.11 40.44 16.34
N HIS A 450 16.00 39.45 16.27
CA HIS A 450 16.46 38.90 15.00
C HIS A 450 15.49 37.81 14.53
N ILE A 451 14.50 38.18 13.72
CA ILE A 451 13.73 37.24 12.92
C ILE A 451 14.41 37.20 11.54
N PRO A 452 15.05 36.10 11.12
CA PRO A 452 15.62 36.02 9.78
C PRO A 452 14.49 36.23 8.77
N ALA A 453 14.59 37.30 7.97
CA ALA A 453 13.54 37.73 7.03
C ALA A 453 13.32 36.78 5.84
N ASP A 454 14.07 35.68 5.74
CA ASP A 454 13.99 34.74 4.64
C ASP A 454 13.47 33.38 5.11
N ASP A 455 12.18 33.17 4.86
CA ASP A 455 11.45 31.93 5.09
C ASP A 455 12.09 30.68 4.48
N ARG A 456 12.99 30.85 3.51
CA ARG A 456 13.67 29.76 2.82
C ARG A 456 14.79 29.11 3.65
N TRP A 457 15.33 29.78 4.68
CA TRP A 457 16.42 29.22 5.51
C TRP A 457 15.93 28.21 6.56
N TRP A 458 14.63 28.15 6.77
CA TRP A 458 13.94 27.23 7.68
C TRP A 458 12.74 26.55 6.98
N SER A 459 12.78 26.53 5.64
CA SER A 459 11.88 25.79 4.76
C SER A 459 12.47 24.41 4.43
N ILE A 460 11.64 23.38 4.53
CA ILE A 460 12.11 21.99 4.57
C ILE A 460 12.09 21.32 3.19
N MET A 461 11.43 21.89 2.17
CA MET A 461 11.23 21.15 0.91
C MET A 461 11.27 22.03 -0.34
N LYS A 462 11.99 21.53 -1.36
CA LYS A 462 11.71 21.82 -2.77
C LYS A 462 10.85 20.66 -3.28
N SER A 463 9.60 20.91 -3.67
CA SER A 463 8.82 19.89 -4.39
C SER A 463 9.18 19.91 -5.87
N TYR A 464 9.35 18.73 -6.46
CA TYR A 464 9.57 18.57 -7.89
C TYR A 464 8.25 18.16 -8.50
N LYS A 465 7.56 19.09 -9.17
CA LYS A 465 6.47 18.73 -10.09
C LYS A 465 7.08 18.55 -11.47
N GLY A 466 7.56 17.35 -11.76
CA GLY A 466 7.94 16.95 -13.10
C GLY A 466 7.07 15.77 -13.50
N GLU A 467 6.11 15.97 -14.38
CA GLU A 467 5.36 14.86 -14.95
C GLU A 467 6.29 14.14 -15.93
N ILE A 468 6.85 13.01 -15.49
CA ILE A 468 7.62 12.14 -16.37
C ILE A 468 6.63 11.25 -17.11
N TRP A 469 6.51 11.46 -18.43
CA TRP A 469 5.75 10.58 -19.29
C TRP A 469 6.71 9.62 -19.99
N GLU A 470 6.60 8.33 -19.65
CA GLU A 470 7.26 7.25 -20.36
C GLU A 470 6.33 6.68 -21.43
N THR A 471 6.79 6.68 -22.66
CA THR A 471 6.09 6.06 -23.78
C THR A 471 6.83 4.82 -24.24
N LEU A 472 6.10 3.76 -24.60
CA LEU A 472 6.70 2.61 -25.27
C LEU A 472 7.17 3.07 -26.65
N ASN A 473 8.48 3.06 -26.91
CA ASN A 473 9.07 3.47 -28.19
C ASN A 473 9.17 2.29 -29.17
N SER A 474 9.51 1.11 -28.65
CA SER A 474 9.56 -0.10 -29.47
C SER A 474 9.35 -1.37 -28.66
N LYS A 475 8.94 -2.43 -29.36
CA LYS A 475 8.77 -3.79 -28.88
C LYS A 475 9.46 -4.72 -29.86
N SER A 476 10.35 -5.59 -29.38
CA SER A 476 10.98 -6.63 -30.19
C SER A 476 10.55 -8.00 -29.71
N THR A 477 10.02 -8.82 -30.61
CA THR A 477 9.63 -10.21 -30.35
C THR A 477 10.53 -11.14 -31.14
N ILE A 478 11.15 -12.10 -30.46
CA ILE A 478 11.97 -13.15 -31.07
C ILE A 478 11.30 -14.49 -30.79
N ASP A 479 10.79 -15.14 -31.83
CA ASP A 479 10.28 -16.51 -31.76
C ASP A 479 11.38 -17.48 -32.21
N TYR A 480 11.64 -18.55 -31.45
CA TYR A 480 12.69 -19.52 -31.73
C TYR A 480 12.11 -20.76 -32.39
N MET A 481 12.11 -20.79 -33.73
CA MET A 481 11.62 -21.93 -34.50
C MET A 481 12.78 -22.92 -34.74
N SER A 482 12.76 -24.06 -34.05
CA SER A 482 13.84 -25.06 -34.12
C SER A 482 15.24 -24.48 -33.78
N GLY A 483 15.29 -23.56 -32.81
CA GLY A 483 16.52 -22.86 -32.40
C GLY A 483 16.91 -21.66 -33.26
N VAL A 484 16.22 -21.43 -34.40
CA VAL A 484 16.48 -20.26 -35.25
C VAL A 484 15.64 -19.07 -34.78
N PRO A 485 16.27 -17.92 -34.45
CA PRO A 485 15.54 -16.73 -34.01
C PRO A 485 14.87 -16.01 -35.19
N LEU A 486 13.57 -15.77 -35.07
CA LEU A 486 12.77 -14.96 -35.98
C LEU A 486 12.33 -13.68 -35.26
N THR A 487 12.86 -12.54 -35.69
CA THR A 487 12.63 -11.25 -35.03
C THR A 487 11.53 -10.46 -35.71
N THR A 488 10.53 -10.04 -34.94
CA THR A 488 9.52 -9.05 -35.31
C THR A 488 9.71 -7.81 -34.43
N THR A 489 9.82 -6.63 -35.03
CA THR A 489 9.99 -5.38 -34.28
C THR A 489 8.82 -4.45 -34.56
N THR A 490 8.20 -3.90 -33.52
CA THR A 490 7.18 -2.86 -33.60
C THR A 490 7.72 -1.57 -33.01
N GLU A 491 7.72 -0.49 -33.79
CA GLU A 491 8.06 0.87 -33.38
C GLU A 491 6.76 1.67 -33.16
N TYR A 492 6.76 2.57 -32.18
CA TYR A 492 5.61 3.37 -31.78
C TYR A 492 5.97 4.85 -31.85
N PHE A 493 5.07 5.66 -32.41
CA PHE A 493 5.31 7.06 -32.72
C PHE A 493 4.24 7.95 -32.07
N TYR A 494 4.67 9.03 -31.43
CA TYR A 494 3.84 9.99 -30.70
C TYR A 494 4.15 11.40 -31.24
N THR A 495 3.80 11.65 -32.49
CA THR A 495 4.36 12.75 -33.29
C THR A 495 3.52 14.03 -33.33
N ASN A 496 2.30 14.01 -32.79
CA ASN A 496 1.44 15.19 -32.82
C ASN A 496 1.85 16.20 -31.72
N PRO A 497 2.17 17.46 -32.03
CA PRO A 497 2.52 18.44 -31.01
C PRO A 497 1.34 18.91 -30.14
N ALA A 498 0.10 18.69 -30.58
CA ALA A 498 -1.10 19.06 -29.82
C ALA A 498 -1.46 18.08 -28.70
N HIS A 499 -0.93 16.85 -28.74
CA HIS A 499 -1.24 15.82 -27.76
C HIS A 499 -0.25 14.64 -27.75
N TYR A 500 -0.29 13.82 -26.70
CA TYR A 500 0.68 12.73 -26.51
C TYR A 500 0.14 11.33 -26.80
N GLN A 501 -1.01 11.20 -27.45
CA GLN A 501 -1.51 9.87 -27.86
C GLN A 501 -0.66 9.25 -28.99
N LEU A 502 -0.66 7.92 -29.07
CA LEU A 502 0.01 7.15 -30.12
C LEU A 502 -0.55 7.53 -31.49
N THR A 503 0.28 8.09 -32.38
CA THR A 503 -0.13 8.55 -33.72
C THR A 503 0.10 7.50 -34.79
N SER A 504 1.12 6.67 -34.64
CA SER A 504 1.39 5.56 -35.57
C SER A 504 2.19 4.46 -34.90
N GLN A 505 2.10 3.23 -35.42
CA GLN A 505 2.99 2.13 -35.09
C GLN A 505 3.42 1.41 -36.36
N LYS A 506 4.68 0.98 -36.44
CA LYS A 506 5.24 0.24 -37.57
C LYS A 506 5.78 -1.09 -37.10
N THR A 507 5.29 -2.19 -37.67
CA THR A 507 5.77 -3.55 -37.41
C THR A 507 6.56 -4.06 -38.59
N THR A 508 7.79 -4.49 -38.38
CA THR A 508 8.64 -5.17 -39.36
C THR A 508 8.74 -6.66 -38.99
N PHE A 509 8.34 -7.53 -39.91
CA PHE A 509 8.33 -8.98 -39.75
C PHE A 509 9.68 -9.61 -40.13
N PRO A 510 9.92 -10.90 -39.80
CA PRO A 510 11.19 -11.58 -40.11
C PRO A 510 11.51 -11.67 -41.62
N ASP A 511 10.48 -11.63 -42.47
CA ASP A 511 10.61 -11.60 -43.93
C ASP A 511 10.90 -10.20 -44.48
N SER A 512 11.19 -9.22 -43.61
CA SER A 512 11.37 -7.80 -43.92
C SER A 512 10.11 -7.09 -44.47
N SER A 513 8.96 -7.75 -44.51
CA SER A 513 7.69 -7.07 -44.81
C SER A 513 7.31 -6.15 -43.65
N ASP A 514 6.61 -5.06 -43.95
CA ASP A 514 6.18 -4.09 -42.95
C ASP A 514 4.66 -3.90 -42.93
N GLN A 515 4.18 -3.57 -41.73
CA GLN A 515 2.80 -3.20 -41.48
C GLN A 515 2.76 -1.96 -40.61
N THR A 516 2.15 -0.89 -41.10
CA THR A 516 1.96 0.36 -40.36
C THR A 516 0.51 0.47 -39.93
N THR A 517 0.25 0.96 -38.72
CA THR A 517 -1.09 1.34 -38.26
C THR A 517 -1.06 2.79 -37.80
N ASP A 518 -1.84 3.62 -38.47
CA ASP A 518 -1.95 5.06 -38.21
C ASP A 518 -3.25 5.35 -37.42
N TYR A 519 -3.17 6.26 -36.46
CA TYR A 519 -4.29 6.71 -35.64
C TYR A 519 -4.52 8.20 -35.86
N SER A 520 -5.79 8.61 -35.99
CA SER A 520 -6.17 10.02 -36.05
C SER A 520 -7.21 10.32 -34.99
N TYR A 521 -6.96 11.34 -34.17
CA TYR A 521 -7.82 11.79 -33.08
C TYR A 521 -8.56 13.05 -33.48
N ALA A 522 -9.23 13.68 -32.50
CA ALA A 522 -9.98 14.91 -32.72
C ALA A 522 -9.12 16.05 -33.31
N HIS A 523 -7.85 16.15 -32.92
CA HIS A 523 -6.93 17.18 -33.41
C HIS A 523 -6.58 16.99 -34.89
N GLU A 524 -6.18 15.79 -35.32
CA GLU A 524 -5.86 15.51 -36.74
C GLU A 524 -7.09 15.64 -37.64
N LYS A 525 -8.27 15.30 -37.11
CA LYS A 525 -9.54 15.37 -37.84
C LYS A 525 -10.22 16.74 -37.74
N GLY A 526 -9.64 17.70 -37.00
CA GLY A 526 -10.17 19.05 -36.83
C GLY A 526 -11.53 19.12 -36.13
N LYS A 527 -11.86 18.16 -35.25
CA LYS A 527 -13.16 18.05 -34.58
C LYS A 527 -13.26 18.98 -33.36
N GLN A 528 -13.52 20.26 -33.61
CA GLN A 528 -13.52 21.32 -32.59
C GLN A 528 -14.44 21.05 -31.40
N LEU A 529 -15.65 20.52 -31.62
CA LEU A 529 -16.58 20.18 -30.52
C LEU A 529 -15.99 19.14 -29.57
N MET A 530 -15.31 18.11 -30.12
CA MET A 530 -14.67 17.06 -29.31
C MET A 530 -13.45 17.58 -28.56
N ILE A 531 -12.65 18.44 -29.20
CA ILE A 531 -11.51 19.11 -28.55
C ILE A 531 -12.00 19.97 -27.38
N ALA A 532 -13.02 20.81 -27.60
CA ALA A 532 -13.59 21.66 -26.56
C ALA A 532 -14.22 20.87 -25.41
N ALA A 533 -14.76 19.68 -25.68
CA ALA A 533 -15.28 18.75 -24.68
C ALA A 533 -14.20 17.87 -24.02
N ASN A 534 -12.91 18.08 -24.32
CA ASN A 534 -11.79 17.26 -23.87
C ASN A 534 -11.89 15.76 -24.25
N MET A 535 -12.64 15.44 -25.31
CA MET A 535 -12.77 14.10 -25.90
C MET A 535 -11.61 13.81 -26.88
N VAL A 536 -10.37 14.08 -26.46
CA VAL A 536 -9.18 14.05 -27.33
C VAL A 536 -8.49 12.68 -27.39
N GLY A 537 -8.74 11.80 -26.41
CA GLY A 537 -8.13 10.47 -26.32
C GLY A 537 -8.81 9.37 -27.17
N ILE A 538 -9.84 9.70 -27.94
CA ILE A 538 -10.62 8.73 -28.72
C ILE A 538 -10.07 8.67 -30.15
N PRO A 539 -9.51 7.55 -30.63
CA PRO A 539 -9.10 7.42 -32.02
C PRO A 539 -10.32 7.41 -32.93
N LEU A 540 -10.44 8.42 -33.79
CA LEU A 540 -11.53 8.57 -34.74
C LEU A 540 -11.28 7.79 -36.03
N VAL A 541 -10.03 7.64 -36.44
CA VAL A 541 -9.62 6.80 -37.57
C VAL A 541 -8.50 5.88 -37.14
N THR A 542 -8.56 4.62 -37.55
CA THR A 542 -7.46 3.66 -37.45
C THR A 542 -7.27 3.03 -38.83
N GLU A 543 -6.09 3.20 -39.41
CA GLU A 543 -5.76 2.68 -40.75
C GLU A 543 -4.53 1.77 -40.68
N THR A 544 -4.66 0.52 -41.13
CA THR A 544 -3.55 -0.43 -41.23
C THR A 544 -3.15 -0.64 -42.69
N LYS A 545 -1.87 -0.47 -42.97
CA LYS A 545 -1.24 -0.68 -44.29
C LYS A 545 -0.24 -1.82 -44.19
N LYS A 546 -0.19 -2.72 -45.18
CA LYS A 546 0.87 -3.73 -45.34
C LYS A 546 1.63 -3.44 -46.63
N ASN A 547 2.95 -3.28 -46.55
CA ASN A 547 3.80 -2.87 -47.68
C ASN A 547 3.24 -1.62 -48.41
N GLY A 548 2.77 -0.63 -47.65
CA GLY A 548 2.18 0.61 -48.17
C GLY A 548 0.72 0.53 -48.65
N LYS A 549 0.13 -0.67 -48.81
CA LYS A 549 -1.27 -0.84 -49.23
C LYS A 549 -2.20 -0.94 -48.02
N THR A 550 -3.25 -0.12 -47.96
CA THR A 550 -4.27 -0.24 -46.91
C THR A 550 -4.97 -1.60 -46.96
N ILE A 551 -4.92 -2.33 -45.84
CA ILE A 551 -5.56 -3.63 -45.64
C ILE A 551 -6.66 -3.58 -44.57
N SER A 552 -6.75 -2.50 -43.82
CA SER A 552 -7.86 -2.21 -42.91
C SER A 552 -7.95 -0.71 -42.68
N LYS A 553 -9.16 -0.19 -42.58
CA LYS A 553 -9.41 1.18 -42.13
C LYS A 553 -10.75 1.21 -41.43
N THR A 554 -10.81 1.81 -40.25
CA THR A 554 -12.04 2.04 -39.49
C THR A 554 -12.16 3.50 -39.15
N GLU A 555 -13.36 4.07 -39.23
CA GLU A 555 -13.66 5.45 -38.87
C GLU A 555 -14.91 5.52 -38.00
N THR A 556 -14.80 6.15 -36.83
CA THR A 556 -15.94 6.48 -35.97
C THR A 556 -16.35 7.91 -36.22
N ILE A 557 -17.60 8.10 -36.61
CA ILE A 557 -18.14 9.40 -37.03
C ILE A 557 -18.90 10.01 -35.86
N TYR A 558 -18.57 11.25 -35.51
CA TYR A 558 -19.27 12.08 -34.52
C TYR A 558 -19.94 13.28 -35.20
N PRO A 559 -20.92 13.93 -34.55
CA PRO A 559 -21.48 15.20 -34.99
C PRO A 559 -20.42 16.28 -35.17
N ASP A 560 -20.50 17.02 -36.27
CA ASP A 560 -19.67 18.20 -36.52
C ASP A 560 -20.29 19.48 -35.96
N VAL A 561 -21.61 19.47 -35.79
CA VAL A 561 -22.41 20.59 -35.28
C VAL A 561 -23.47 20.06 -34.32
N LEU A 562 -23.89 20.89 -33.38
CA LEU A 562 -25.04 20.62 -32.51
C LEU A 562 -26.06 21.75 -32.67
N PRO A 563 -27.37 21.44 -32.75
CA PRO A 563 -27.94 20.10 -32.74
C PRO A 563 -27.69 19.33 -34.06
N ASP A 564 -27.47 18.02 -33.94
CA ASP A 564 -27.40 17.07 -35.06
C ASP A 564 -28.76 16.38 -35.28
N THR A 565 -29.05 15.99 -36.53
CA THR A 565 -30.33 15.36 -36.88
C THR A 565 -30.55 13.99 -36.23
N GLN A 566 -29.47 13.27 -35.91
CA GLN A 566 -29.49 11.91 -35.37
C GLN A 566 -29.25 11.90 -33.85
N THR A 567 -28.37 12.77 -33.35
CA THR A 567 -27.96 12.77 -31.93
C THR A 567 -28.49 13.97 -31.14
N GLY A 568 -29.23 14.90 -31.76
CA GLY A 568 -29.74 16.09 -31.09
C GLY A 568 -28.60 16.96 -30.54
N ASN A 569 -28.69 17.36 -29.27
CA ASN A 569 -27.65 18.16 -28.60
C ASN A 569 -26.50 17.32 -28.01
N LEU A 570 -26.44 16.01 -28.31
CA LEU A 570 -25.45 15.10 -27.74
C LEU A 570 -24.25 14.93 -28.66
N LEU A 571 -23.05 15.01 -28.08
CA LEU A 571 -21.79 14.71 -28.75
C LEU A 571 -21.42 13.23 -28.57
N VAL A 572 -22.17 12.35 -29.24
CA VAL A 572 -22.03 10.89 -29.18
C VAL A 572 -21.81 10.30 -30.59
N PRO A 573 -21.29 9.06 -30.73
CA PRO A 573 -21.09 8.45 -32.04
C PRO A 573 -22.36 8.39 -32.91
N LYS A 574 -22.23 8.63 -34.21
CA LYS A 574 -23.30 8.51 -35.21
C LYS A 574 -23.24 7.18 -35.95
N SER A 575 -22.03 6.74 -36.29
CA SER A 575 -21.80 5.51 -37.03
C SER A 575 -20.33 5.09 -36.94
N VAL A 576 -20.07 3.83 -37.29
CA VAL A 576 -18.72 3.33 -37.55
C VAL A 576 -18.69 2.78 -38.97
N SER A 577 -17.67 3.16 -39.74
CA SER A 577 -17.43 2.68 -41.09
C SER A 577 -16.12 1.90 -41.15
N SER A 578 -16.04 0.91 -42.04
CA SER A 578 -14.82 0.14 -42.30
C SER A 578 -14.53 0.02 -43.80
N LEU A 579 -13.27 -0.18 -44.17
CA LEU A 579 -12.85 -0.40 -45.56
C LEU A 579 -13.30 -1.78 -46.04
N ASP A 580 -14.10 -1.78 -47.11
CA ASP A 580 -14.38 -2.98 -47.88
C ASP A 580 -13.23 -3.22 -48.86
N LEU A 581 -12.48 -4.31 -48.65
CA LEU A 581 -11.30 -4.65 -49.45
C LEU A 581 -11.63 -5.07 -50.89
N VAL A 582 -12.87 -5.44 -51.19
CA VAL A 582 -13.31 -5.83 -52.53
C VAL A 582 -13.59 -4.59 -53.36
N THR A 583 -14.29 -3.61 -52.78
CA THR A 583 -14.69 -2.38 -53.48
C THR A 583 -13.67 -1.24 -53.35
N GLY A 584 -12.82 -1.26 -52.33
CA GLY A 584 -11.88 -0.19 -51.99
C GLY A 584 -12.53 1.03 -51.32
N ASN A 585 -13.84 0.98 -51.01
CA ASN A 585 -14.59 2.08 -50.40
C ASN A 585 -14.86 1.83 -48.91
N LEU A 586 -15.12 2.89 -48.15
CA LEU A 586 -15.64 2.76 -46.79
C LEU A 586 -17.13 2.38 -46.84
N SER A 587 -17.49 1.33 -46.12
CA SER A 587 -18.87 0.89 -45.88
C SER A 587 -19.25 1.07 -44.42
N ILE A 588 -20.46 1.52 -44.14
CA ILE A 588 -20.98 1.65 -42.78
C ILE A 588 -21.17 0.25 -42.18
N GLU A 589 -20.53 -0.01 -41.04
CA GLU A 589 -20.67 -1.26 -40.29
C GLU A 589 -21.80 -1.21 -39.26
N VAL A 590 -21.99 -0.04 -38.65
CA VAL A 590 -23.08 0.23 -37.73
C VAL A 590 -23.49 1.70 -37.77
N THR A 591 -24.78 1.95 -37.70
CA THR A 591 -25.39 3.27 -37.52
C THR A 591 -26.05 3.31 -36.14
N TYR A 592 -25.68 4.27 -35.30
CA TYR A 592 -26.29 4.49 -33.97
C TYR A 592 -27.51 5.40 -34.10
N ASN A 593 -28.65 4.84 -34.51
CA ASN A 593 -29.78 5.62 -35.02
C ASN A 593 -30.36 6.62 -34.02
N GLN A 594 -30.38 6.31 -32.72
CA GLN A 594 -31.08 7.12 -31.72
C GLN A 594 -30.49 6.96 -30.32
N TYR A 595 -30.48 8.06 -29.58
CA TYR A 595 -30.12 8.15 -28.17
C TYR A 595 -31.27 8.78 -27.37
N ASP A 596 -31.33 8.48 -26.07
CA ASP A 596 -32.19 9.21 -25.13
C ASP A 596 -31.55 10.55 -24.71
N THR A 597 -32.25 11.32 -23.88
CA THR A 597 -31.77 12.63 -23.40
C THR A 597 -30.54 12.60 -22.50
N LYS A 598 -30.19 11.43 -21.93
CA LYS A 598 -29.00 11.23 -21.10
C LYS A 598 -27.79 10.73 -21.90
N GLY A 599 -27.96 10.49 -23.20
CA GLY A 599 -26.91 9.94 -24.05
C GLY A 599 -26.84 8.42 -24.07
N ASN A 600 -27.87 7.73 -23.57
CA ASN A 600 -27.94 6.27 -23.65
C ASN A 600 -28.41 5.84 -25.05
N LEU A 601 -27.75 4.84 -25.64
CA LEU A 601 -28.10 4.31 -26.96
C LEU A 601 -29.44 3.57 -26.90
N GLN A 602 -30.43 4.01 -27.70
CA GLN A 602 -31.76 3.39 -27.78
C GLN A 602 -31.90 2.49 -29.02
N GLN A 603 -31.20 2.81 -30.10
CA GLN A 603 -31.23 1.99 -31.31
C GLN A 603 -29.92 2.05 -32.09
N TYR A 604 -29.50 0.90 -32.61
CA TYR A 604 -28.49 0.83 -33.66
C TYR A 604 -28.89 -0.15 -34.77
N THR A 605 -28.36 0.03 -35.98
CA THR A 605 -28.55 -0.85 -37.13
C THR A 605 -27.19 -1.28 -37.65
N THR A 606 -26.96 -2.58 -37.76
CA THR A 606 -25.72 -3.14 -38.32
C THR A 606 -25.74 -3.13 -39.86
N LYS A 607 -24.59 -3.37 -40.48
CA LYS A 607 -24.42 -3.46 -41.95
C LYS A 607 -25.40 -4.41 -42.64
N SER A 608 -25.83 -5.47 -41.95
CA SER A 608 -26.83 -6.41 -42.47
C SER A 608 -28.24 -5.82 -42.53
N GLY A 609 -28.42 -4.56 -42.13
CA GLY A 609 -29.72 -3.88 -42.10
C GLY A 609 -30.59 -4.30 -40.92
N VAL A 610 -30.04 -5.05 -39.95
CA VAL A 610 -30.79 -5.56 -38.80
C VAL A 610 -30.76 -4.53 -37.67
N PRO A 611 -31.90 -3.93 -37.29
CA PRO A 611 -31.96 -3.00 -36.17
C PRO A 611 -31.92 -3.75 -34.84
N THR A 612 -31.40 -3.11 -33.81
CA THR A 612 -31.47 -3.55 -32.42
C THR A 612 -31.94 -2.39 -31.57
N ALA A 613 -33.01 -2.60 -30.81
CA ALA A 613 -33.54 -1.64 -29.85
C ALA A 613 -33.06 -1.97 -28.42
N ILE A 614 -32.83 -0.94 -27.61
CA ILE A 614 -32.48 -1.05 -26.20
C ILE A 614 -33.45 -0.20 -25.39
N ILE A 615 -34.11 -0.81 -24.41
CA ILE A 615 -34.94 -0.11 -23.44
C ILE A 615 -34.15 0.10 -22.16
N TRP A 616 -34.16 1.33 -21.65
CA TRP A 616 -33.48 1.73 -20.42
C TRP A 616 -34.49 1.93 -19.30
N GLY A 617 -34.21 1.36 -18.14
CA GLY A 617 -35.00 1.47 -16.91
C GLY A 617 -34.14 1.99 -15.75
N TYR A 618 -34.61 1.80 -14.52
CA TYR A 618 -33.94 2.28 -13.31
C TYR A 618 -33.60 3.78 -13.41
N ASN A 619 -34.58 4.58 -13.78
CA ASN A 619 -34.48 6.00 -14.07
C ASN A 619 -33.48 6.31 -15.21
N GLN A 620 -33.48 5.50 -16.27
CA GLN A 620 -32.57 5.60 -17.43
C GLN A 620 -31.09 5.44 -17.05
N THR A 621 -30.78 4.55 -16.10
CA THR A 621 -29.39 4.27 -15.67
C THR A 621 -28.91 2.88 -16.06
N GLN A 622 -29.82 1.95 -16.38
CA GLN A 622 -29.48 0.57 -16.75
C GLN A 622 -30.33 0.08 -17.93
N PRO A 623 -29.76 -0.73 -18.86
CA PRO A 623 -30.54 -1.38 -19.91
C PRO A 623 -31.38 -2.52 -19.33
N ILE A 624 -32.68 -2.53 -19.56
CA ILE A 624 -33.60 -3.57 -19.05
C ILE A 624 -34.07 -4.54 -20.13
N ALA A 625 -33.94 -4.16 -21.40
CA ALA A 625 -34.23 -5.03 -22.54
C ALA A 625 -33.36 -4.70 -23.75
N LYS A 626 -32.89 -5.74 -24.45
CA LYS A 626 -32.25 -5.69 -25.77
C LYS A 626 -33.09 -6.52 -26.75
N ILE A 627 -33.50 -5.94 -27.86
CA ILE A 627 -34.40 -6.54 -28.84
C ILE A 627 -33.72 -6.52 -30.21
N GLU A 628 -33.21 -7.67 -30.65
CA GLU A 628 -32.56 -7.79 -31.97
C GLU A 628 -33.60 -8.10 -33.05
N GLY A 629 -33.55 -7.36 -34.16
CA GLY A 629 -34.48 -7.46 -35.29
C GLY A 629 -35.62 -6.44 -35.29
N ALA A 630 -35.83 -5.70 -34.20
CA ALA A 630 -36.86 -4.66 -34.09
C ALA A 630 -36.26 -3.25 -34.02
N THR A 631 -36.96 -2.27 -34.61
CA THR A 631 -36.66 -0.85 -34.40
C THR A 631 -37.22 -0.38 -33.06
N TYR A 632 -36.65 0.67 -32.49
CA TYR A 632 -37.14 1.30 -31.27
C TYR A 632 -38.56 1.84 -31.47
N ALA A 633 -38.90 2.32 -32.67
CA ALA A 633 -40.25 2.73 -33.03
C ALA A 633 -41.26 1.55 -32.97
N GLN A 634 -40.86 0.37 -33.46
CA GLN A 634 -41.70 -0.84 -33.37
C GLN A 634 -41.90 -1.28 -31.92
N VAL A 635 -40.84 -1.27 -31.11
CA VAL A 635 -40.94 -1.65 -29.69
C VAL A 635 -41.78 -0.62 -28.91
N SER A 636 -41.54 0.67 -29.09
CA SER A 636 -42.28 1.75 -28.43
C SER A 636 -43.75 1.84 -28.87
N SER A 637 -44.11 1.29 -30.04
CA SER A 637 -45.51 1.14 -30.43
C SER A 637 -46.29 0.17 -29.52
N LEU A 638 -45.59 -0.73 -28.80
CA LEU A 638 -46.12 -1.49 -27.67
C LEU A 638 -46.10 -0.62 -26.40
N ALA A 639 -46.71 0.56 -26.48
CA ALA A 639 -46.53 1.64 -25.50
C ALA A 639 -46.80 1.18 -24.07
N THR A 640 -47.91 0.47 -23.83
CA THR A 640 -48.25 -0.07 -22.50
C THR A 640 -47.16 -1.01 -21.99
N ALA A 641 -46.78 -2.04 -22.76
CA ALA A 641 -45.79 -3.02 -22.33
C ALA A 641 -44.40 -2.39 -22.09
N THR A 642 -44.02 -1.39 -22.89
CA THR A 642 -42.75 -0.66 -22.72
C THR A 642 -42.77 0.23 -21.48
N THR A 643 -43.87 0.97 -21.24
CA THR A 643 -44.05 1.77 -20.03
C THR A 643 -44.11 0.90 -18.78
N ASP A 644 -44.72 -0.29 -18.86
CA ASP A 644 -44.85 -1.21 -17.73
C ASP A 644 -43.48 -1.72 -17.27
N ILE A 645 -42.60 -2.15 -18.18
CA ILE A 645 -41.26 -2.63 -17.80
C ILE A 645 -40.39 -1.51 -17.22
N ILE A 646 -40.51 -0.27 -17.72
CA ILE A 646 -39.80 0.89 -17.18
C ILE A 646 -40.31 1.21 -15.77
N THR A 647 -41.62 1.35 -15.61
CA THR A 647 -42.26 1.66 -14.31
C THR A 647 -41.96 0.59 -13.26
N ALA A 648 -42.00 -0.68 -13.66
CA ALA A 648 -41.65 -1.79 -12.78
C ALA A 648 -40.18 -1.75 -12.38
N SER A 649 -39.26 -1.44 -13.30
CA SER A 649 -37.83 -1.29 -12.98
C SER A 649 -37.55 -0.11 -12.05
N ASP A 650 -38.27 1.00 -12.18
CA ASP A 650 -38.10 2.18 -11.32
C ASP A 650 -38.66 1.94 -9.91
N SER A 651 -39.74 1.16 -9.82
CA SER A 651 -40.33 0.70 -8.56
C SER A 651 -39.40 -0.28 -7.84
N ASP A 652 -38.80 -1.21 -8.59
CA ASP A 652 -37.82 -2.18 -8.11
C ASP A 652 -36.59 -1.47 -7.51
N ALA A 653 -36.04 -0.48 -8.24
CA ALA A 653 -34.95 0.37 -7.75
C ALA A 653 -35.25 1.03 -6.39
N SER A 654 -36.51 1.38 -6.15
CA SER A 654 -36.99 2.04 -4.93
C SER A 654 -37.27 1.07 -3.80
N ALA A 655 -37.52 -0.21 -4.09
CA ALA A 655 -37.81 -1.25 -3.11
C ALA A 655 -36.56 -1.71 -2.33
N GLY A 656 -35.36 -1.38 -2.84
CA GLY A 656 -34.09 -1.68 -2.22
C GLY A 656 -33.54 -3.06 -2.58
N VAL A 657 -32.33 -3.34 -2.10
CA VAL A 657 -31.57 -4.54 -2.43
C VAL A 657 -32.32 -5.82 -2.03
N ASN A 658 -32.32 -6.85 -2.89
CA ASN A 658 -32.91 -8.17 -2.64
C ASN A 658 -34.44 -8.15 -2.37
N ASN A 659 -35.18 -7.15 -2.84
CA ASN A 659 -36.65 -7.12 -2.79
C ASN A 659 -37.30 -8.26 -3.59
N ASP A 660 -38.60 -8.52 -3.48
CA ASP A 660 -39.26 -9.51 -4.36
C ASP A 660 -39.45 -8.95 -5.78
N GLU A 661 -38.81 -9.58 -6.77
CA GLU A 661 -38.85 -9.22 -8.20
C GLU A 661 -39.97 -9.95 -8.97
N SER A 662 -40.76 -10.83 -8.34
CA SER A 662 -41.70 -11.70 -9.03
C SER A 662 -42.66 -10.94 -9.96
N THR A 663 -43.16 -9.79 -9.51
CA THR A 663 -44.02 -8.91 -10.30
C THR A 663 -43.26 -8.32 -11.50
N PHE A 664 -42.03 -7.82 -11.28
CA PHE A 664 -41.24 -7.22 -12.36
C PHE A 664 -40.85 -8.25 -13.41
N LEU A 665 -40.42 -9.45 -12.98
CA LEU A 665 -40.10 -10.56 -13.87
C LEU A 665 -41.32 -10.99 -14.70
N ALA A 666 -42.52 -11.04 -14.13
CA ALA A 666 -43.74 -11.34 -14.87
C ALA A 666 -44.08 -10.28 -15.94
N VAL A 667 -43.82 -9.00 -15.65
CA VAL A 667 -43.97 -7.91 -16.62
C VAL A 667 -42.94 -8.03 -17.75
N LEU A 668 -41.68 -8.35 -17.42
CA LEU A 668 -40.64 -8.64 -18.43
C LEU A 668 -40.98 -9.85 -19.30
N ASP A 669 -41.51 -10.92 -18.71
CA ASP A 669 -41.92 -12.12 -19.46
C ASP A 669 -43.10 -11.82 -20.39
N THR A 670 -44.06 -11.00 -19.95
CA THR A 670 -45.15 -10.50 -20.79
C THR A 670 -44.62 -9.67 -21.97
N PHE A 671 -43.69 -8.75 -21.71
CA PHE A 671 -43.04 -7.95 -22.74
C PHE A 671 -42.30 -8.82 -23.77
N ARG A 672 -41.54 -9.83 -23.31
CA ARG A 672 -40.86 -10.79 -24.19
C ARG A 672 -41.83 -11.56 -25.06
N ASN A 673 -42.92 -12.06 -24.48
CA ASN A 673 -43.94 -12.82 -25.20
C ASN A 673 -44.67 -11.97 -26.26
N ALA A 674 -44.88 -10.68 -26.00
CA ALA A 674 -45.42 -9.74 -26.99
C ALA A 674 -44.49 -9.52 -28.20
N LEU A 675 -43.21 -9.87 -28.07
CA LEU A 675 -42.15 -9.72 -29.07
C LEU A 675 -41.58 -11.08 -29.50
N SER A 676 -42.37 -12.16 -29.47
CA SER A 676 -41.90 -13.54 -29.76
C SER A 676 -41.30 -13.74 -31.16
N GLY A 677 -41.51 -12.79 -32.08
CA GLY A 677 -40.86 -12.76 -33.41
C GLY A 677 -39.42 -12.23 -33.40
N TYR A 678 -38.92 -11.77 -32.26
CA TYR A 678 -37.61 -11.14 -32.10
C TYR A 678 -36.76 -11.85 -31.05
N GLN A 679 -35.44 -11.64 -31.10
CA GLN A 679 -34.54 -12.14 -30.06
C GLN A 679 -34.48 -11.12 -28.93
N VAL A 680 -35.17 -11.41 -27.83
CA VAL A 680 -35.24 -10.50 -26.68
C VAL A 680 -34.33 -11.01 -25.55
N THR A 681 -33.50 -10.13 -25.02
CA THR A 681 -32.77 -10.35 -23.75
C THR A 681 -33.26 -9.33 -22.74
N THR A 682 -33.57 -9.75 -21.52
CA THR A 682 -33.99 -8.84 -20.44
C THR A 682 -33.04 -8.93 -19.24
N PHE A 683 -32.95 -7.84 -18.50
CA PHE A 683 -32.03 -7.68 -17.38
C PHE A 683 -32.73 -7.06 -16.18
N THR A 684 -32.39 -7.53 -14.99
CA THR A 684 -32.75 -6.88 -13.71
C THR A 684 -31.51 -6.65 -12.86
N TYR A 685 -31.57 -5.73 -11.90
CA TYR A 685 -30.41 -5.22 -11.17
C TYR A 685 -30.78 -4.92 -9.72
N ASP A 686 -29.82 -5.13 -8.82
CA ASP A 686 -29.78 -4.41 -7.55
C ASP A 686 -28.84 -3.20 -7.73
N PRO A 687 -29.34 -1.96 -7.79
CA PRO A 687 -28.48 -0.79 -7.97
C PRO A 687 -27.34 -0.73 -6.94
N LEU A 688 -26.14 -0.35 -7.39
CA LEU A 688 -24.89 -0.34 -6.62
C LEU A 688 -24.29 -1.71 -6.26
N ILE A 689 -24.96 -2.82 -6.60
CA ILE A 689 -24.45 -4.18 -6.41
C ILE A 689 -24.13 -4.83 -7.75
N GLY A 690 -25.13 -4.96 -8.64
CA GLY A 690 -24.93 -5.57 -9.94
C GLY A 690 -26.21 -6.12 -10.57
N VAL A 691 -26.02 -6.95 -11.59
CA VAL A 691 -27.11 -7.65 -12.28
C VAL A 691 -27.69 -8.70 -11.35
N ARG A 692 -29.02 -8.78 -11.28
CA ARG A 692 -29.74 -9.75 -10.46
C ARG A 692 -30.31 -10.89 -11.30
N SER A 693 -30.77 -10.61 -12.51
CA SER A 693 -31.12 -11.65 -13.47
C SER A 693 -30.84 -11.27 -14.91
N ILE A 694 -30.53 -12.27 -15.73
CA ILE A 694 -30.45 -12.16 -17.19
C ILE A 694 -31.35 -13.23 -17.79
N THR A 695 -32.33 -12.82 -18.59
CA THR A 695 -33.14 -13.76 -19.38
C THR A 695 -32.71 -13.65 -20.85
N PRO A 696 -31.87 -14.56 -21.37
CA PRO A 696 -31.46 -14.60 -22.78
C PRO A 696 -32.64 -14.95 -23.71
N PRO A 697 -32.48 -14.88 -25.05
CA PRO A 697 -33.55 -15.19 -26.00
C PRO A 697 -34.09 -16.63 -25.88
N SER A 698 -33.27 -17.56 -25.38
CA SER A 698 -33.71 -18.93 -25.07
C SER A 698 -34.78 -19.02 -23.98
N GLY A 699 -34.95 -17.96 -23.16
CA GLY A 699 -35.87 -17.92 -22.03
C GLY A 699 -35.34 -18.58 -20.75
N ILE A 700 -34.17 -19.22 -20.80
CA ILE A 700 -33.55 -19.86 -19.62
C ILE A 700 -32.88 -18.77 -18.79
N ARG A 701 -33.58 -18.28 -17.77
CA ARG A 701 -33.10 -17.21 -16.89
C ARG A 701 -31.92 -17.64 -16.04
N GLU A 702 -30.92 -16.77 -15.97
CA GLU A 702 -29.81 -16.81 -15.04
C GLU A 702 -30.08 -15.84 -13.89
N VAL A 703 -29.89 -16.29 -12.66
CA VAL A 703 -30.09 -15.50 -11.42
C VAL A 703 -28.76 -15.37 -10.71
N TYR A 704 -28.36 -14.12 -10.43
CA TYR A 704 -27.08 -13.76 -9.83
C TYR A 704 -27.32 -13.44 -8.35
N ILE A 705 -26.68 -14.19 -7.47
CA ILE A 705 -26.87 -14.12 -6.02
C ILE A 705 -25.59 -13.58 -5.41
N TYR A 706 -25.73 -12.57 -4.55
CA TYR A 706 -24.62 -11.92 -3.86
C TYR A 706 -24.61 -12.26 -2.38
N ASP A 707 -23.43 -12.31 -1.78
CA ASP A 707 -23.28 -12.46 -0.34
C ASP A 707 -23.59 -11.16 0.41
N THR A 708 -23.57 -11.19 1.75
CA THR A 708 -23.84 -10.02 2.60
C THR A 708 -22.82 -8.89 2.47
N ALA A 709 -21.73 -9.09 1.72
CA ALA A 709 -20.74 -8.08 1.40
C ALA A 709 -20.84 -7.63 -0.07
N ASN A 710 -21.95 -7.93 -0.75
CA ASN A 710 -22.26 -7.56 -2.13
C ASN A 710 -21.26 -8.15 -3.15
N ARG A 711 -20.71 -9.33 -2.88
CA ARG A 711 -19.86 -10.08 -3.81
C ARG A 711 -20.64 -11.21 -4.44
N LEU A 712 -20.44 -11.47 -5.72
CA LEU A 712 -21.12 -12.56 -6.43
C LEU A 712 -20.81 -13.89 -5.75
N GLN A 713 -21.83 -14.56 -5.22
CA GLN A 713 -21.72 -15.83 -4.52
C GLN A 713 -22.08 -16.99 -5.45
N GLU A 714 -23.17 -16.86 -6.20
CA GLU A 714 -23.68 -17.91 -7.08
C GLU A 714 -24.36 -17.34 -8.32
N ILE A 715 -24.34 -18.12 -9.39
CA ILE A 715 -25.22 -17.94 -10.55
C ILE A 715 -26.05 -19.20 -10.66
N ARG A 716 -27.37 -19.07 -10.69
CA ARG A 716 -28.32 -20.18 -10.79
C ARG A 716 -29.17 -20.10 -12.05
N ASP A 717 -29.70 -21.22 -12.49
CA ASP A 717 -30.77 -21.25 -13.48
C ASP A 717 -32.15 -21.03 -12.83
N VAL A 718 -33.19 -20.94 -13.66
CA VAL A 718 -34.60 -20.79 -13.24
C VAL A 718 -35.12 -21.96 -12.38
N ASN A 719 -34.50 -23.13 -12.44
CA ASN A 719 -34.86 -24.29 -11.62
C ASN A 719 -34.10 -24.33 -10.29
N GLY A 720 -33.23 -23.35 -10.03
CA GLY A 720 -32.39 -23.28 -8.84
C GLY A 720 -31.10 -24.10 -8.94
N ASN A 721 -30.75 -24.65 -10.10
CA ASN A 721 -29.49 -25.35 -10.28
C ASN A 721 -28.33 -24.34 -10.33
N ILE A 722 -27.26 -24.63 -9.60
CA ILE A 722 -26.06 -23.79 -9.59
C ILE A 722 -25.32 -23.95 -10.93
N LEU A 723 -25.19 -22.85 -11.66
CA LEU A 723 -24.35 -22.74 -12.85
C LEU A 723 -22.91 -22.42 -12.45
N LYS A 724 -22.70 -21.50 -11.52
CA LYS A 724 -21.37 -21.20 -10.96
C LYS A 724 -21.50 -20.82 -9.50
N SER A 725 -20.49 -21.14 -8.68
CA SER A 725 -20.39 -20.59 -7.32
C SER A 725 -18.99 -20.11 -7.01
N TYR A 726 -18.92 -19.15 -6.09
CA TYR A 726 -17.72 -18.41 -5.71
C TYR A 726 -17.59 -18.50 -4.19
N GLU A 727 -16.51 -19.10 -3.72
CA GLU A 727 -16.18 -19.12 -2.30
C GLU A 727 -15.10 -18.08 -2.02
N TYR A 728 -15.21 -17.38 -0.89
CA TYR A 728 -14.26 -16.38 -0.45
C TYR A 728 -13.65 -16.78 0.90
N HIS A 729 -12.48 -16.23 1.22
CA HIS A 729 -11.94 -16.31 2.57
C HIS A 729 -12.78 -15.43 3.52
N TYR A 730 -13.25 -16.03 4.61
CA TYR A 730 -13.99 -15.33 5.66
C TYR A 730 -13.15 -15.24 6.92
N LYS A 731 -13.37 -14.18 7.71
CA LYS A 731 -12.72 -13.99 9.00
C LYS A 731 -13.01 -15.21 9.89
N PRO A 732 -12.00 -15.83 10.52
CA PRO A 732 -12.19 -16.90 11.48
C PRO A 732 -13.11 -16.52 12.65
#